data_AF-A0A3N5H8J6-F1
#
_entry.id   AF-A0A3N5H8J6-F1
#
_cell.length_a   1.000
_cell.length_b   1.000
_cell.length_c   1.000
_cell.angle_alpha   90.00
_cell.angle_beta   90.00
_cell.angle_gamma   90.00
#
_symmetry.space_group_name_H-M   'P 1'
#
loop_
_entity.id
_entity.type
_entity.pdbx_description
1 polymer ?
#
loop_
_entity_poly.entity_id
_entity_poly.type
_entity_poly.pdbx_seq_one_letter_code
_entity_poly.pdbx_strand_id
1 'polypeptide(L)'
;MAQGPRRSANFQFLEPHDALLGALGAQAELYFADDPSTALIKLRQFGEVLARRAAALLGEFTSPEASQLDLINRLRDQGVLTPQVRQLFHDLRRAGNAAAHEAKGSHADALHQLKMARELGVWFHRAFKDKNFKPGPFIPPSDAANESRAMASELEKLRGEVSKARLSVEQAQALAEAEARQRLSLEERLHRDQEERAVWQGLAEDYERKLNAHLSQVQAQAEAKPADQLKLIADQAQEAAEHLDLSEADTRRIIDGQLRTAGWEANSLEMTFQAGARPQKGRNLAIAEWPTANGPADYVLFSGLDVLGVVEAKRKRRDVMASIEQSKRYSEGFEVRGDEQLVGGPWGKHRVPFLFATNGRPYLKQLEQKSGIWFLDARRSTNHPRALQGWCTPDGLRELLRQDQERAEAALRTEPTDYLGLRDYQLKAIAAVEQALEDGRRQALVAMATGTGKTRTFIGLIYRLIKTARFRRVLFIVDRTALGEQAMSAFEHAVLEELKTFTQIFDVKGFEDLRPAAETKLHFATVQGMLKRILYPSQDEDRPQVDDYDCIVIDECHRGYTLDREMSDVELTFRDQGDYISQYRRVLESFDAVKIGLTATPALHTTEIFGDPVYQYSYREAVIDGWLVDHEPPIRITTDLSSKGIHFKAGEKVAALNRETQQLDLIHLPDELDFDVVDFNRKVQTENFNKVVCDELARQIDPNDDGKTLIFCATDEHADLVVKLLKAALDER
;
A
#
# COMPACT_ATOMS: atom_id res chain seq x y z
N MET A 1 -36.38 -39.79 -5.78
CA MET A 1 -35.28 -40.50 -5.08
C MET A 1 -34.05 -39.62 -5.14
N ALA A 2 -33.66 -39.00 -4.02
CA ALA A 2 -32.50 -38.12 -3.95
C ALA A 2 -31.21 -38.93 -4.07
N GLN A 3 -30.36 -38.63 -5.06
CA GLN A 3 -29.00 -39.15 -5.13
C GLN A 3 -28.19 -38.48 -4.00
N GLY A 4 -27.51 -39.27 -3.17
CA GLY A 4 -26.61 -38.74 -2.13
C GLY A 4 -25.46 -37.91 -2.73
N PRO A 5 -24.78 -37.07 -1.93
CA PRO A 5 -23.74 -36.18 -2.43
C PRO A 5 -22.60 -36.98 -3.08
N ARG A 6 -22.30 -36.68 -4.36
CA ARG A 6 -21.10 -37.19 -5.04
C ARG A 6 -19.86 -36.74 -4.25
N ARG A 7 -18.97 -37.70 -3.92
CA ARG A 7 -17.72 -37.43 -3.21
C ARG A 7 -16.73 -36.69 -4.13
N SER A 8 -16.14 -35.61 -3.63
CA SER A 8 -15.15 -34.80 -4.35
C SER A 8 -13.79 -35.49 -4.44
N ALA A 9 -13.17 -35.50 -5.61
CA ALA A 9 -11.82 -36.05 -5.77
C ALA A 9 -10.73 -35.11 -5.22
N ASN A 10 -10.97 -33.79 -5.19
CA ASN A 10 -9.98 -32.82 -4.71
C ASN A 10 -10.19 -32.35 -3.27
N PHE A 11 -11.39 -32.46 -2.68
CA PHE A 11 -11.72 -31.84 -1.38
C PHE A 11 -12.15 -32.83 -0.29
N GLN A 12 -12.28 -34.13 -0.59
CA GLN A 12 -12.75 -35.15 0.38
C GLN A 12 -11.91 -35.22 1.66
N PHE A 13 -10.61 -34.93 1.59
CA PHE A 13 -9.72 -34.95 2.77
C PHE A 13 -10.08 -33.89 3.84
N LEU A 14 -10.98 -32.95 3.52
CA LEU A 14 -11.49 -31.94 4.44
C LEU A 14 -12.76 -32.36 5.19
N GLU A 15 -13.45 -33.42 4.76
CA GLU A 15 -14.67 -33.92 5.43
C GLU A 15 -14.49 -34.19 6.93
N PRO A 16 -13.34 -34.72 7.42
CA PRO A 16 -13.13 -34.91 8.85
C PRO A 16 -12.97 -33.61 9.66
N HIS A 17 -12.72 -32.48 9.00
CA HIS A 17 -12.60 -31.17 9.65
C HIS A 17 -13.94 -30.46 9.73
N ASP A 18 -14.68 -30.50 8.63
CA ASP A 18 -16.05 -30.00 8.47
C ASP A 18 -16.67 -30.62 7.20
N ALA A 19 -17.84 -31.25 7.34
CA ALA A 19 -18.56 -31.85 6.22
C ALA A 19 -18.94 -30.82 5.14
N LEU A 20 -19.10 -29.55 5.51
CA LEU A 20 -19.41 -28.47 4.57
C LEU A 20 -18.22 -28.08 3.69
N LEU A 21 -16.99 -28.15 4.20
CA LEU A 21 -15.80 -27.87 3.38
C LEU A 21 -15.69 -28.88 2.23
N GLY A 22 -15.94 -30.16 2.53
CA GLY A 22 -16.02 -31.22 1.51
C GLY A 22 -17.19 -31.01 0.54
N ALA A 23 -18.37 -30.62 1.05
CA ALA A 23 -19.56 -30.40 0.23
C ALA A 23 -19.45 -29.18 -0.69
N LEU A 24 -18.92 -28.05 -0.21
CA LEU A 24 -18.70 -26.84 -1.01
C LEU A 24 -17.65 -27.07 -2.09
N GLY A 25 -16.57 -27.79 -1.77
CA GLY A 25 -15.59 -28.22 -2.76
C GLY A 25 -16.21 -29.14 -3.83
N ALA A 26 -17.01 -30.12 -3.42
CA ALA A 26 -17.73 -31.02 -4.34
C ALA A 26 -18.74 -30.26 -5.23
N GLN A 27 -19.45 -29.28 -4.66
CA GLN A 27 -20.38 -28.43 -5.42
C GLN A 27 -19.62 -27.54 -6.42
N ALA A 28 -18.49 -26.95 -6.02
CA ALA A 28 -17.67 -26.14 -6.93
C ALA A 28 -17.14 -26.98 -8.10
N GLU A 29 -16.74 -28.23 -7.87
CA GLU A 29 -16.34 -29.17 -8.92
C GLU A 29 -17.51 -29.56 -9.83
N LEU A 30 -18.72 -29.72 -9.27
CA LEU A 30 -19.92 -30.07 -10.03
C LEU A 30 -20.35 -28.92 -10.95
N TYR A 31 -20.45 -27.71 -10.39
CA TYR A 31 -20.86 -26.53 -11.15
C TYR A 31 -19.78 -26.04 -12.12
N PHE A 32 -18.54 -26.53 -12.00
CA PHE A 32 -17.45 -26.17 -12.91
C PHE A 32 -17.81 -26.35 -14.39
N ALA A 33 -18.54 -27.42 -14.75
CA ALA A 33 -18.88 -27.72 -16.14
C ALA A 33 -20.12 -26.97 -16.64
N ASP A 34 -21.10 -26.74 -15.76
CA ASP A 34 -22.41 -26.20 -16.14
C ASP A 34 -22.50 -24.67 -15.95
N ASP A 35 -21.91 -24.14 -14.86
CA ASP A 35 -21.94 -22.72 -14.50
C ASP A 35 -20.66 -22.31 -13.73
N PRO A 36 -19.62 -21.82 -14.44
CA PRO A 36 -18.36 -21.39 -13.82
C PRO A 36 -18.55 -20.22 -12.83
N SER A 37 -19.55 -19.36 -13.01
CA SER A 37 -19.84 -18.27 -12.07
C SER A 37 -20.37 -18.82 -10.74
N THR A 38 -21.27 -19.80 -10.79
CA THR A 38 -21.72 -20.51 -9.58
C THR A 38 -20.59 -21.29 -8.91
N ALA A 39 -19.69 -21.90 -9.68
CA ALA A 39 -18.49 -22.53 -9.13
C ALA A 39 -17.62 -21.53 -8.33
N LEU A 40 -17.38 -20.33 -8.87
CA LEU A 40 -16.64 -19.26 -8.18
C LEU A 40 -17.32 -18.78 -6.90
N ILE A 41 -18.65 -18.68 -6.89
CA ILE A 41 -19.43 -18.32 -5.69
C ILE A 41 -19.28 -19.40 -4.60
N LYS A 42 -19.35 -20.68 -4.98
CA LYS A 42 -19.13 -21.81 -4.05
C LYS A 42 -17.71 -21.84 -3.48
N LEU A 43 -16.71 -21.49 -4.28
CA LEU A 43 -15.33 -21.38 -3.83
C LEU A 43 -15.08 -20.20 -2.87
N ARG A 44 -15.80 -19.09 -3.05
CA ARG A 44 -15.81 -18.00 -2.06
C ARG A 44 -16.42 -18.46 -0.73
N GLN A 45 -17.57 -19.13 -0.77
CA GLN A 45 -18.21 -19.70 0.43
C GLN A 45 -17.27 -20.70 1.13
N PHE A 46 -16.56 -21.52 0.35
CA PHE A 46 -15.54 -22.43 0.88
C PHE A 46 -14.43 -21.67 1.62
N GLY A 47 -13.88 -20.61 1.01
CA GLY A 47 -12.86 -19.78 1.64
C GLY A 47 -13.34 -19.07 2.92
N GLU A 48 -14.64 -18.76 3.01
CA GLU A 48 -15.21 -18.12 4.20
C GLU A 48 -15.35 -19.11 5.36
N VAL A 49 -15.87 -20.30 5.09
CA VAL A 49 -15.99 -21.39 6.08
C VAL A 49 -14.61 -21.81 6.57
N LEU A 50 -13.63 -21.92 5.67
CA LEU A 50 -12.26 -22.30 6.01
C LEU A 50 -11.59 -21.26 6.93
N ALA A 51 -11.79 -19.96 6.67
CA ALA A 51 -11.29 -18.88 7.52
C ALA A 51 -11.95 -18.87 8.91
N ARG A 52 -13.28 -19.03 8.98
CA ARG A 52 -14.02 -19.15 10.25
C ARG A 52 -13.53 -20.35 11.06
N ARG A 53 -13.26 -21.48 10.40
CA ARG A 53 -12.78 -22.70 11.05
C ARG A 53 -11.35 -22.55 11.59
N ALA A 54 -10.46 -21.93 10.81
CA ALA A 54 -9.10 -21.63 11.26
C ALA A 54 -9.13 -20.71 12.49
N ALA A 55 -9.96 -19.66 12.48
CA ALA A 55 -10.11 -18.75 13.62
C ALA A 55 -10.64 -19.46 14.86
N ALA A 56 -11.64 -20.34 14.72
CA ALA A 56 -12.19 -21.09 15.84
C ALA A 56 -11.19 -22.10 16.44
N LEU A 57 -10.34 -22.73 15.63
CA LEU A 57 -9.31 -23.65 16.12
C LEU A 57 -8.20 -22.97 16.93
N LEU A 58 -8.11 -21.64 16.84
CA LEU A 58 -7.08 -20.82 17.46
C LEU A 58 -7.61 -19.93 18.59
N GLY A 59 -8.90 -19.97 18.89
CA GLY A 59 -9.46 -19.10 19.92
C GLY A 59 -9.73 -17.66 19.45
N GLU A 60 -9.86 -17.41 18.15
CA GLU A 60 -10.02 -16.06 17.58
C GLU A 60 -11.40 -15.77 16.95
N PHE A 61 -12.32 -16.73 17.04
CA PHE A 61 -13.68 -16.57 16.55
C PHE A 61 -14.55 -15.86 17.59
N THR A 62 -14.50 -14.52 17.61
CA THR A 62 -15.17 -13.71 18.64
C THR A 62 -16.63 -13.32 18.34
N SER A 63 -17.03 -13.28 17.06
CA SER A 63 -18.42 -12.96 16.67
C SER A 63 -18.83 -13.67 15.38
N PRO A 64 -20.07 -14.21 15.29
CA PRO A 64 -20.65 -14.73 14.05
C PRO A 64 -20.83 -13.68 12.95
N GLU A 65 -20.87 -12.39 13.31
CA GLU A 65 -21.04 -11.26 12.40
C GLU A 65 -19.70 -10.73 11.84
N ALA A 66 -18.57 -11.27 12.32
CA ALA A 66 -17.25 -10.86 11.85
C ALA A 66 -17.10 -11.14 10.35
N SER A 67 -16.67 -10.13 9.58
CA SER A 67 -16.49 -10.30 8.15
C SER A 67 -15.34 -11.26 7.86
N GLN A 68 -15.39 -11.94 6.71
CA GLN A 68 -14.29 -12.80 6.25
C GLN A 68 -12.94 -12.05 6.26
N LEU A 69 -12.95 -10.75 5.93
CA LEU A 69 -11.75 -9.91 5.92
C LEU A 69 -11.19 -9.69 7.33
N ASP A 70 -12.06 -9.46 8.32
CA ASP A 70 -11.65 -9.28 9.72
C ASP A 70 -11.02 -10.55 10.27
N LEU A 71 -11.60 -11.71 9.96
CA LEU A 71 -11.06 -13.01 10.37
C LEU A 71 -9.70 -13.29 9.73
N ILE A 72 -9.52 -12.97 8.44
CA ILE A 72 -8.22 -13.08 7.76
C ILE A 72 -7.19 -12.15 8.39
N ASN A 73 -7.58 -10.92 8.76
CA ASN A 73 -6.67 -9.99 9.41
C ASN A 73 -6.26 -10.49 10.81
N ARG A 74 -7.19 -10.99 11.62
CA ARG A 74 -6.87 -11.56 12.95
C ARG A 74 -5.98 -12.81 12.88
N LEU A 75 -6.28 -13.72 11.96
CA LEU A 75 -5.45 -14.91 11.73
C LEU A 75 -4.04 -14.56 11.26
N ARG A 76 -3.89 -13.46 10.50
CA ARG A 76 -2.58 -12.89 10.19
C ARG A 76 -1.91 -12.33 11.44
N ASP A 77 -2.65 -11.58 12.26
CA ASP A 77 -2.11 -10.95 13.47
C ASP A 77 -1.61 -11.98 14.50
N GLN A 78 -2.18 -13.19 14.48
CA GLN A 78 -1.71 -14.36 15.26
C GLN A 78 -0.57 -15.16 14.58
N GLY A 79 -0.02 -14.69 13.46
CA GLY A 79 1.10 -15.34 12.74
C GLY A 79 0.74 -16.60 11.96
N VAL A 80 -0.54 -16.95 11.87
CA VAL A 80 -1.01 -18.21 11.27
C VAL A 80 -1.06 -18.12 9.74
N LEU A 81 -1.35 -16.93 9.21
CA LEU A 81 -1.40 -16.70 7.76
C LEU A 81 -0.13 -16.04 7.26
N THR A 82 0.63 -16.77 6.44
CA THR A 82 1.67 -16.14 5.62
C THR A 82 1.06 -15.23 4.55
N PRO A 83 1.82 -14.24 4.01
CA PRO A 83 1.35 -13.41 2.91
C PRO A 83 0.85 -14.21 1.71
N GLN A 84 1.40 -15.41 1.49
CA GLN A 84 0.99 -16.32 0.41
C GLN A 84 -0.40 -16.90 0.66
N VAL A 85 -0.67 -17.44 1.86
CA VAL A 85 -1.99 -18.01 2.21
C VAL A 85 -3.05 -16.91 2.27
N ARG A 86 -2.70 -15.73 2.80
CA ARG A 86 -3.56 -14.55 2.82
C ARG A 86 -3.98 -14.13 1.41
N GLN A 87 -3.04 -14.12 0.45
CA GLN A 87 -3.35 -13.76 -0.93
C GLN A 87 -4.35 -14.76 -1.54
N LEU A 88 -4.19 -16.06 -1.31
CA LEU A 88 -5.13 -17.07 -1.82
C LEU A 88 -6.56 -16.85 -1.28
N PHE A 89 -6.72 -16.50 0.00
CA PHE A 89 -8.03 -16.13 0.56
C PHE A 89 -8.61 -14.88 -0.12
N HIS A 90 -7.77 -13.86 -0.38
CA HIS A 90 -8.20 -12.65 -1.10
C HIS A 90 -8.58 -12.94 -2.55
N ASP A 91 -7.83 -13.80 -3.25
CA ASP A 91 -8.08 -14.15 -4.64
C ASP A 91 -9.43 -14.86 -4.80
N LEU A 92 -9.73 -15.84 -3.93
CA LEU A 92 -11.04 -16.51 -3.88
C LEU A 92 -12.17 -15.52 -3.60
N ARG A 93 -11.97 -14.60 -2.64
CA ARG A 93 -12.97 -13.57 -2.29
C ARG A 93 -13.23 -12.63 -3.47
N ARG A 94 -12.18 -12.13 -4.13
CA ARG A 94 -12.31 -11.22 -5.29
C ARG A 94 -13.00 -11.90 -6.46
N ALA A 95 -12.56 -13.10 -6.82
CA ALA A 95 -13.13 -13.84 -7.95
C ALA A 95 -14.61 -14.19 -7.71
N GLY A 96 -14.96 -14.64 -6.50
CA GLY A 96 -16.37 -14.92 -6.17
C GLY A 96 -17.25 -13.67 -6.05
N ASN A 97 -16.70 -12.52 -5.64
CA ASN A 97 -17.43 -11.24 -5.65
C ASN A 97 -17.73 -10.77 -7.08
N ALA A 98 -16.74 -10.83 -7.97
CA ALA A 98 -16.92 -10.49 -9.38
C ALA A 98 -17.98 -11.39 -10.05
N ALA A 99 -17.93 -12.70 -9.77
CA ALA A 99 -18.93 -13.65 -10.26
C ALA A 99 -20.35 -13.35 -9.72
N ALA A 100 -20.49 -12.96 -8.45
CA ALA A 100 -21.77 -12.65 -7.84
C ALA A 100 -22.40 -11.33 -8.32
N HIS A 101 -21.59 -10.30 -8.58
CA HIS A 101 -22.09 -8.96 -8.96
C HIS A 101 -22.23 -8.77 -10.47
N GLU A 102 -21.36 -9.39 -11.28
CA GLU A 102 -21.32 -9.16 -12.73
C GLU A 102 -21.78 -10.36 -13.56
N ALA A 103 -22.12 -11.49 -12.92
CA ALA A 103 -22.39 -12.77 -13.58
C ALA A 103 -21.26 -13.27 -14.51
N LYS A 104 -20.04 -12.75 -14.33
CA LYS A 104 -18.85 -13.10 -15.12
C LYS A 104 -18.00 -14.14 -14.41
N GLY A 105 -17.66 -15.21 -15.12
CA GLY A 105 -16.69 -16.22 -14.69
C GLY A 105 -16.34 -17.12 -15.87
N SER A 106 -15.08 -17.21 -16.25
CA SER A 106 -14.64 -18.15 -17.28
C SER A 106 -14.37 -19.54 -16.66
N HIS A 107 -14.46 -20.60 -17.45
CA HIS A 107 -13.99 -21.93 -17.01
C HIS A 107 -12.50 -21.90 -16.65
N ALA A 108 -11.70 -21.03 -17.27
CA ALA A 108 -10.29 -20.86 -16.91
C ALA A 108 -10.11 -20.28 -15.49
N ASP A 109 -10.93 -19.28 -15.15
CA ASP A 109 -10.95 -18.66 -13.81
C ASP A 109 -11.45 -19.64 -12.76
N ALA A 110 -12.56 -20.33 -13.04
CA ALA A 110 -13.11 -21.35 -12.13
C ALA A 110 -12.10 -22.49 -11.87
N LEU A 111 -11.37 -22.92 -12.90
CA LEU A 111 -10.34 -23.96 -12.76
C LEU A 111 -9.15 -23.47 -11.95
N HIS A 112 -8.76 -22.20 -12.13
CA HIS A 112 -7.70 -21.58 -11.34
C HIS A 112 -8.10 -21.53 -9.86
N GLN A 113 -9.29 -21.01 -9.57
CA GLN A 113 -9.77 -20.84 -8.21
C GLN A 113 -10.03 -22.20 -7.54
N LEU A 114 -10.44 -23.24 -8.28
CA LEU A 114 -10.50 -24.61 -7.78
C LEU A 114 -9.13 -25.11 -7.30
N LYS A 115 -8.07 -24.86 -8.08
CA LYS A 115 -6.69 -25.20 -7.67
C LYS A 115 -6.26 -24.40 -6.45
N MET A 116 -6.51 -23.08 -6.43
CA MET A 116 -6.15 -22.22 -5.28
C MET A 116 -6.90 -22.61 -4.01
N ALA A 117 -8.19 -22.92 -4.10
CA ALA A 117 -8.99 -23.41 -2.98
C ALA A 117 -8.51 -24.78 -2.47
N ARG A 118 -8.10 -25.68 -3.36
CA ARG A 118 -7.51 -26.96 -2.97
C ARG A 118 -6.18 -26.77 -2.23
N GLU A 119 -5.30 -25.92 -2.74
CA GLU A 119 -4.03 -25.60 -2.08
C GLU A 119 -4.25 -24.98 -0.69
N LEU A 120 -5.26 -24.10 -0.55
CA LEU A 120 -5.72 -23.61 0.75
C LEU A 120 -6.23 -24.73 1.67
N GLY A 121 -7.01 -25.66 1.13
CA GLY A 121 -7.46 -26.85 1.85
C GLY A 121 -6.30 -27.72 2.33
N VAL A 122 -5.31 -27.96 1.48
CA VAL A 122 -4.10 -28.74 1.80
C VAL A 122 -3.30 -28.05 2.90
N TRP A 123 -3.10 -26.74 2.78
CA TRP A 123 -2.47 -25.93 3.84
C TRP A 123 -3.20 -26.10 5.17
N PHE A 124 -4.54 -25.94 5.17
CA PHE A 124 -5.35 -26.08 6.37
C PHE A 124 -5.24 -27.48 6.99
N HIS A 125 -5.29 -28.53 6.16
CA HIS A 125 -5.18 -29.91 6.64
C HIS A 125 -3.80 -30.20 7.25
N ARG A 126 -2.72 -29.66 6.67
CA ARG A 126 -1.36 -29.78 7.19
C ARG A 126 -1.15 -29.01 8.49
N ALA A 127 -1.72 -27.80 8.56
CA ALA A 127 -1.63 -26.92 9.70
C ALA A 127 -2.35 -27.49 10.94
N PHE A 128 -3.54 -28.08 10.76
CA PHE A 128 -4.44 -28.38 11.88
C PHE A 128 -4.69 -29.88 12.11
N LYS A 129 -4.14 -30.80 11.30
CA LYS A 129 -4.37 -32.24 11.47
C LYS A 129 -3.18 -33.13 11.15
N ASP A 130 -2.64 -33.06 9.94
CA ASP A 130 -1.53 -33.95 9.51
C ASP A 130 -0.46 -33.18 8.75
N LYS A 131 0.59 -32.78 9.46
CA LYS A 131 1.75 -32.06 8.93
C LYS A 131 2.42 -32.77 7.75
N ASN A 132 2.39 -34.11 7.70
CA ASN A 132 3.06 -34.91 6.68
C ASN A 132 2.12 -35.30 5.52
N PHE A 133 0.91 -34.73 5.48
CA PHE A 133 -0.08 -35.04 4.46
C PHE A 133 0.45 -34.76 3.05
N LYS A 134 0.41 -35.80 2.20
CA LYS A 134 0.78 -35.73 0.79
C LYS A 134 -0.49 -35.80 -0.06
N PRO A 135 -0.99 -34.67 -0.59
CA PRO A 135 -2.12 -34.71 -1.50
C PRO A 135 -1.70 -35.40 -2.80
N GLY A 136 -2.63 -36.12 -3.43
CA GLY A 136 -2.45 -36.59 -4.80
C GLY A 136 -2.35 -35.42 -5.80
N PRO A 137 -2.14 -35.68 -7.11
CA PRO A 137 -2.24 -34.62 -8.12
C PRO A 137 -3.66 -34.02 -8.14
N PHE A 138 -3.79 -32.74 -8.52
CA PHE A 138 -5.09 -32.12 -8.78
C PHE A 138 -5.76 -32.85 -9.95
N ILE A 139 -7.03 -33.23 -9.78
CA ILE A 139 -7.82 -33.91 -10.81
C ILE A 139 -8.81 -32.88 -11.38
N PRO A 140 -8.63 -32.38 -12.61
CA PRO A 140 -9.57 -31.44 -13.20
C PRO A 140 -10.98 -32.04 -13.30
N PRO A 141 -12.05 -31.31 -12.93
CA PRO A 141 -13.41 -31.79 -13.16
C PRO A 141 -13.66 -31.97 -14.67
N SER A 142 -14.35 -33.05 -15.05
CA SER A 142 -14.56 -33.41 -16.46
C SER A 142 -15.52 -32.43 -17.15
N ASP A 143 -15.09 -31.91 -18.31
CA ASP A 143 -15.88 -31.03 -19.16
C ASP A 143 -16.81 -31.85 -20.09
N ALA A 144 -17.94 -32.32 -19.56
CA ALA A 144 -18.93 -33.08 -20.34
C ALA A 144 -19.62 -32.22 -21.43
N ALA A 145 -19.40 -30.90 -21.45
CA ALA A 145 -20.06 -29.97 -22.36
C ALA A 145 -19.38 -29.87 -23.75
N ASN A 146 -18.10 -30.24 -23.87
CA ASN A 146 -17.40 -30.22 -25.16
C ASN A 146 -17.86 -31.32 -26.14
N GLU A 147 -18.39 -32.45 -25.64
CA GLU A 147 -18.98 -33.50 -26.49
C GLU A 147 -20.43 -33.15 -26.94
N SER A 148 -21.18 -32.40 -26.13
CA SER A 148 -22.59 -32.09 -26.40
C SER A 148 -22.80 -30.88 -27.31
N ARG A 149 -21.88 -29.89 -27.31
CA ARG A 149 -21.95 -28.74 -28.25
C ARG A 149 -21.72 -29.15 -29.70
N ALA A 150 -20.93 -30.20 -29.93
CA ALA A 150 -20.74 -30.76 -31.27
C ALA A 150 -22.03 -31.41 -31.83
N MET A 151 -22.87 -32.01 -30.97
CA MET A 151 -24.15 -32.61 -31.37
C MET A 151 -25.31 -31.62 -31.48
N ALA A 152 -25.30 -30.53 -30.69
CA ALA A 152 -26.36 -29.51 -30.71
C ALA A 152 -26.40 -28.71 -32.02
N SER A 153 -25.23 -28.47 -32.63
CA SER A 153 -25.12 -27.82 -33.94
C SER A 153 -25.71 -28.66 -35.08
N GLU A 154 -25.76 -29.99 -34.93
CA GLU A 154 -26.32 -30.93 -35.91
C GLU A 154 -27.85 -31.02 -35.83
N LEU A 155 -28.42 -30.87 -34.63
CA LEU A 155 -29.87 -30.81 -34.40
C LEU A 155 -30.51 -29.52 -34.94
N GLU A 156 -29.79 -28.40 -34.88
CA GLU A 156 -30.26 -27.12 -35.42
C GLU A 156 -30.23 -27.13 -36.97
N LYS A 157 -29.27 -27.85 -37.55
CA LYS A 157 -29.14 -28.09 -38.99
C LYS A 157 -30.27 -28.96 -39.54
N LEU A 158 -30.71 -29.98 -38.80
CA LEU A 158 -31.86 -30.85 -39.12
C LEU A 158 -33.22 -30.15 -38.94
N ARG A 159 -33.34 -29.24 -37.97
CA ARG A 159 -34.55 -28.43 -37.76
C ARG A 159 -34.74 -27.37 -38.83
N GLY A 160 -33.65 -26.92 -39.46
CA GLY A 160 -33.66 -25.99 -40.60
C GLY A 160 -34.29 -26.56 -41.89
N GLU A 161 -34.48 -27.87 -41.99
CA GLU A 161 -35.04 -28.51 -43.20
C GLU A 161 -36.56 -28.66 -43.18
N VAL A 162 -37.23 -28.49 -42.03
CA VAL A 162 -38.68 -28.76 -41.90
C VAL A 162 -39.55 -27.49 -42.03
N SER A 163 -38.97 -26.30 -42.11
CA SER A 163 -39.72 -25.04 -42.01
C SER A 163 -40.08 -24.38 -43.35
N LYS A 164 -40.52 -25.14 -44.37
CA LYS A 164 -41.09 -24.55 -45.60
C LYS A 164 -42.61 -24.75 -45.70
N ALA A 165 -43.30 -23.64 -45.45
CA ALA A 165 -44.66 -23.25 -45.86
C ALA A 165 -45.86 -23.72 -45.01
N ARG A 166 -46.48 -22.78 -44.27
CA ARG A 166 -47.72 -22.08 -44.72
C ARG A 166 -48.17 -20.98 -43.74
N LEU A 167 -48.82 -19.98 -44.32
CA LEU A 167 -49.20 -18.66 -43.79
C LEU A 167 -50.51 -18.62 -42.99
N SER A 168 -50.55 -17.68 -42.02
CA SER A 168 -51.67 -16.84 -41.52
C SER A 168 -53.09 -17.41 -41.61
N VAL A 169 -53.83 -17.67 -40.52
CA VAL A 169 -54.37 -16.69 -39.55
C VAL A 169 -54.47 -17.29 -38.13
N GLU A 170 -54.24 -18.60 -37.95
CA GLU A 170 -54.25 -19.30 -36.66
C GLU A 170 -53.08 -18.95 -35.72
N GLN A 171 -51.99 -18.41 -36.27
CA GLN A 171 -50.78 -18.07 -35.50
C GLN A 171 -51.02 -16.98 -34.45
N ALA A 172 -51.99 -16.07 -34.65
CA ALA A 172 -52.25 -14.99 -33.69
C ALA A 172 -53.05 -15.46 -32.46
N GLN A 173 -53.98 -16.42 -32.62
CA GLN A 173 -54.72 -17.00 -31.49
C GLN A 173 -53.89 -18.06 -30.75
N ALA A 174 -53.10 -18.85 -31.46
CA ALA A 174 -52.17 -19.81 -30.85
C ALA A 174 -51.03 -19.13 -30.08
N LEU A 175 -50.54 -17.95 -30.51
CA LEU A 175 -49.54 -17.19 -29.74
C LEU A 175 -50.10 -16.66 -28.43
N ALA A 176 -51.34 -16.17 -28.41
CA ALA A 176 -51.98 -15.62 -27.21
C ALA A 176 -52.30 -16.71 -26.18
N GLU A 177 -52.79 -17.88 -26.62
CA GLU A 177 -52.98 -19.03 -25.73
C GLU A 177 -51.66 -19.64 -25.27
N ALA A 178 -50.64 -19.65 -26.13
CA ALA A 178 -49.29 -20.05 -25.75
C ALA A 178 -48.69 -19.09 -24.73
N GLU A 179 -48.79 -17.77 -24.91
CA GLU A 179 -48.34 -16.75 -23.95
C GLU A 179 -49.09 -16.83 -22.62
N ALA A 180 -50.40 -17.08 -22.64
CA ALA A 180 -51.18 -17.26 -21.41
C ALA A 180 -50.78 -18.53 -20.65
N ARG A 181 -50.57 -19.65 -21.35
CA ARG A 181 -50.03 -20.89 -20.76
C ARG A 181 -48.59 -20.70 -20.30
N GLN A 182 -47.79 -19.93 -21.02
CA GLN A 182 -46.40 -19.63 -20.67
C GLN A 182 -46.35 -18.74 -19.43
N ARG A 183 -47.22 -17.73 -19.30
CA ARG A 183 -47.39 -16.90 -18.10
C ARG A 183 -47.86 -17.70 -16.89
N LEU A 184 -48.90 -18.53 -17.02
CA LEU A 184 -49.34 -19.43 -15.95
C LEU A 184 -48.23 -20.41 -15.53
N SER A 185 -47.48 -20.98 -16.49
CA SER A 185 -46.34 -21.85 -16.18
C SER A 185 -45.16 -21.09 -15.57
N LEU A 186 -44.98 -19.81 -15.93
CA LEU A 186 -43.95 -18.94 -15.37
C LEU A 186 -44.32 -18.55 -13.94
N GLU A 187 -45.58 -18.21 -13.65
CA GLU A 187 -46.07 -17.94 -12.30
C GLU A 187 -46.01 -19.18 -11.42
N GLU A 188 -46.38 -20.36 -11.92
CA GLU A 188 -46.22 -21.63 -11.20
C GLU A 188 -44.75 -21.96 -10.95
N ARG A 189 -43.85 -21.68 -11.90
CA ARG A 189 -42.39 -21.80 -11.70
C ARG A 189 -41.86 -20.77 -10.71
N LEU A 190 -42.34 -19.52 -10.75
CA LEU A 190 -41.91 -18.46 -9.84
C LEU A 190 -42.38 -18.75 -8.42
N HIS A 191 -43.59 -19.29 -8.24
CA HIS A 191 -44.11 -19.75 -6.96
C HIS A 191 -43.32 -20.95 -6.44
N ARG A 192 -43.03 -21.94 -7.30
CA ARG A 192 -42.21 -23.10 -6.93
C ARG A 192 -40.77 -22.71 -6.61
N ASP A 193 -40.20 -21.76 -7.33
CA ASP A 193 -38.88 -21.16 -7.05
C ASP A 193 -38.91 -20.33 -5.75
N GLN A 194 -40.01 -19.64 -5.44
CA GLN A 194 -40.18 -18.90 -4.18
C GLN A 194 -40.32 -19.84 -2.98
N GLU A 195 -41.10 -20.91 -3.12
CA GLU A 195 -41.23 -21.97 -2.12
C GLU A 195 -39.91 -22.72 -1.93
N GLU A 196 -39.21 -23.08 -3.01
CA GLU A 196 -37.87 -23.65 -2.94
C GLU A 196 -36.89 -22.68 -2.28
N ARG A 197 -36.89 -21.39 -2.63
CA ARG A 197 -36.05 -20.36 -1.98
C ARG A 197 -36.35 -20.22 -0.50
N ALA A 198 -37.61 -20.26 -0.09
CA ALA A 198 -38.00 -20.20 1.32
C ALA A 198 -37.55 -21.45 2.09
N VAL A 199 -37.67 -22.63 1.49
CA VAL A 199 -37.15 -23.89 2.05
C VAL A 199 -35.63 -23.86 2.14
N TRP A 200 -34.93 -23.35 1.12
CA TRP A 200 -33.48 -23.18 1.11
C TRP A 200 -33.00 -22.12 2.11
N GLN A 201 -33.73 -21.02 2.31
CA GLN A 201 -33.46 -20.02 3.34
C GLN A 201 -33.62 -20.61 4.74
N GLY A 202 -34.73 -21.32 5.00
CA GLY A 202 -34.93 -22.00 6.28
C GLY A 202 -33.86 -23.06 6.56
N LEU A 203 -33.44 -23.83 5.55
CA LEU A 203 -32.31 -24.76 5.69
C LEU A 203 -30.98 -24.02 5.94
N ALA A 204 -30.74 -22.89 5.27
CA ALA A 204 -29.52 -22.10 5.44
C ALA A 204 -29.43 -21.48 6.85
N GLU A 205 -30.53 -20.96 7.39
CA GLU A 205 -30.60 -20.41 8.75
C GLU A 205 -30.44 -21.49 9.83
N ASP A 206 -31.04 -22.67 9.63
CA ASP A 206 -30.90 -23.81 10.54
C ASP A 206 -29.47 -24.40 10.48
N TYR A 207 -28.83 -24.27 9.31
CA TYR A 207 -27.44 -24.65 9.09
C TYR A 207 -26.45 -23.66 9.73
N GLU A 208 -26.64 -22.35 9.53
CA GLU A 208 -25.80 -21.31 10.16
C GLU A 208 -25.86 -21.40 11.69
N ARG A 209 -27.04 -21.68 12.25
CA ARG A 209 -27.18 -21.94 13.68
C ARG A 209 -26.36 -23.14 14.16
N LYS A 210 -26.36 -24.26 13.40
CA LYS A 210 -25.56 -25.46 13.73
C LYS A 210 -24.06 -25.22 13.56
N LEU A 211 -23.64 -24.50 12.51
CA LEU A 211 -22.25 -24.15 12.26
C LEU A 211 -21.71 -23.24 13.36
N ASN A 212 -22.44 -22.18 13.72
CA ASN A 212 -22.03 -21.27 14.80
C ASN A 212 -21.95 -21.98 16.15
N ALA A 213 -22.91 -22.86 16.47
CA ALA A 213 -22.85 -23.67 17.69
C ALA A 213 -21.59 -24.57 17.73
N HIS A 214 -21.25 -25.20 16.61
CA HIS A 214 -20.05 -26.04 16.48
C HIS A 214 -18.74 -25.22 16.52
N LEU A 215 -18.71 -24.05 15.92
CA LEU A 215 -17.56 -23.14 15.98
C LEU A 215 -17.33 -22.64 17.41
N SER A 216 -18.38 -22.25 18.14
CA SER A 216 -18.29 -21.87 19.55
C SER A 216 -17.81 -23.02 20.43
N GLN A 217 -18.19 -24.27 20.13
CA GLN A 217 -17.69 -25.45 20.85
C GLN A 217 -16.20 -25.69 20.59
N VAL A 218 -15.74 -25.55 19.34
CA VAL A 218 -14.33 -25.70 18.97
C VAL A 218 -13.47 -24.55 19.53
N GLN A 219 -14.00 -23.33 19.52
CA GLN A 219 -13.42 -22.15 20.14
C GLN A 219 -13.21 -22.36 21.64
N ALA A 220 -14.24 -22.83 22.37
CA ALA A 220 -14.12 -23.11 23.81
C ALA A 220 -13.07 -24.21 24.11
N GLN A 221 -12.89 -25.18 23.20
CA GLN A 221 -11.82 -26.17 23.30
C GLN A 221 -10.43 -25.60 22.99
N ALA A 222 -10.33 -24.57 22.16
CA ALA A 222 -9.09 -23.88 21.83
C ALA A 222 -8.67 -22.90 22.93
N GLU A 223 -9.61 -22.14 23.49
CA GLU A 223 -9.40 -21.22 24.64
C GLU A 223 -8.95 -21.95 25.91
N ALA A 224 -9.33 -23.23 26.05
CA ALA A 224 -8.89 -24.08 27.16
C ALA A 224 -7.46 -24.65 26.98
N LYS A 225 -6.80 -24.43 25.83
CA LYS A 225 -5.43 -24.90 25.59
C LYS A 225 -4.39 -23.88 26.07
N PRO A 226 -3.23 -24.34 26.60
CA PRO A 226 -2.14 -23.44 26.97
C PRO A 226 -1.63 -22.61 25.78
N ALA A 227 -1.23 -21.36 26.03
CA ALA A 227 -0.76 -20.42 25.02
C ALA A 227 0.41 -20.98 24.17
N ASP A 228 1.30 -21.77 24.75
CA ASP A 228 2.41 -22.42 24.05
C ASP A 228 1.94 -23.42 22.97
N GLN A 229 0.79 -24.05 23.19
CA GLN A 229 0.22 -25.02 22.26
C GLN A 229 -0.49 -24.34 21.08
N LEU A 230 -1.07 -23.15 21.31
CA LEU A 230 -1.62 -22.30 20.25
C LEU A 230 -0.50 -21.72 19.37
N LYS A 231 0.61 -21.32 19.98
CA LYS A 231 1.81 -20.86 19.27
C LYS A 231 2.41 -21.95 18.39
N LEU A 232 2.47 -23.20 18.87
CA LEU A 232 2.91 -24.34 18.07
C LEU A 232 2.03 -24.60 16.85
N ILE A 233 0.71 -24.39 16.98
CA ILE A 233 -0.24 -24.52 15.86
C ILE A 233 -0.03 -23.40 14.83
N ALA A 234 0.26 -22.17 15.27
CA ALA A 234 0.62 -21.06 14.40
C ALA A 234 1.93 -21.33 13.63
N ASP A 235 2.96 -21.83 14.32
CA ASP A 235 4.24 -22.21 13.70
C ASP A 235 4.06 -23.33 12.66
N GLN A 236 3.22 -24.33 12.96
CA GLN A 236 2.89 -25.41 12.01
C GLN A 236 2.12 -24.90 10.79
N ALA A 237 1.22 -23.92 10.97
CA ALA A 237 0.50 -23.28 9.87
C ALA A 237 1.45 -22.47 8.97
N GLN A 238 2.47 -21.84 9.55
CA GLN A 238 3.51 -21.11 8.83
C GLN A 238 4.39 -22.05 8.00
N GLU A 239 4.87 -23.15 8.60
CA GLU A 239 5.67 -24.18 7.91
C GLU A 239 4.88 -24.87 6.78
N ALA A 240 3.59 -25.15 7.00
CA ALA A 240 2.73 -25.71 5.96
C ALA A 240 2.58 -24.78 4.74
N ALA A 241 2.65 -23.47 4.94
CA ALA A 241 2.55 -22.49 3.85
C ALA A 241 3.81 -22.44 2.97
N GLU A 242 4.99 -22.77 3.51
CA GLU A 242 6.23 -22.85 2.73
C GLU A 242 6.21 -23.97 1.68
N HIS A 243 5.34 -24.97 1.87
CA HIS A 243 5.16 -26.11 0.98
C HIS A 243 4.11 -25.91 -0.13
N LEU A 244 3.56 -24.70 -0.30
CA LEU A 244 2.64 -24.37 -1.41
C LEU A 244 3.42 -24.17 -2.72
N ASP A 245 3.50 -25.21 -3.56
CA ASP A 245 4.27 -25.19 -4.82
C ASP A 245 3.45 -24.64 -6.00
N LEU A 246 3.42 -23.32 -6.16
CA LEU A 246 2.82 -22.67 -7.32
C LEU A 246 3.71 -22.86 -8.57
N SER A 247 3.09 -23.26 -9.68
CA SER A 247 3.80 -23.37 -10.95
C SER A 247 4.19 -21.99 -11.49
N GLU A 248 5.08 -21.97 -12.49
CA GLU A 248 5.43 -20.73 -13.20
C GLU A 248 4.22 -20.13 -13.91
N ALA A 249 3.36 -20.97 -14.50
CA ALA A 249 2.11 -20.55 -15.11
C ALA A 249 1.15 -19.91 -14.08
N ASP A 250 1.07 -20.46 -12.86
CA ASP A 250 0.27 -19.85 -11.79
C ASP A 250 0.89 -18.52 -11.33
N THR A 251 2.22 -18.40 -11.35
CA THR A 251 2.90 -17.14 -11.03
C THR A 251 2.64 -16.07 -12.09
N ARG A 252 2.62 -16.44 -13.37
CA ARG A 252 2.26 -15.54 -14.49
C ARG A 252 0.83 -15.01 -14.37
N ARG A 253 -0.13 -15.79 -13.87
CA ARG A 253 -1.49 -15.29 -13.58
C ARG A 253 -1.54 -14.24 -12.48
N ILE A 254 -0.70 -14.36 -11.45
CA ILE A 254 -0.54 -13.33 -10.43
C ILE A 254 0.01 -12.05 -11.07
N ILE A 255 1.03 -12.19 -11.93
CA ILE A 255 1.64 -11.07 -12.67
C ILE A 255 0.61 -10.41 -13.59
N ASP A 256 -0.21 -11.17 -14.31
CA ASP A 256 -1.29 -10.66 -15.16
C ASP A 256 -2.27 -9.80 -14.35
N GLY A 257 -2.64 -10.25 -13.15
CA GLY A 257 -3.50 -9.50 -12.24
C GLY A 257 -2.87 -8.19 -11.76
N GLN A 258 -1.57 -8.19 -11.47
CA GLN A 258 -0.82 -6.99 -11.09
C GLN A 258 -0.68 -6.01 -12.26
N LEU A 259 -0.38 -6.49 -13.46
CA LEU A 259 -0.31 -5.71 -14.69
C LEU A 259 -1.67 -5.05 -15.00
N ARG A 260 -2.78 -5.80 -14.88
CA ARG A 260 -4.15 -5.27 -15.02
C ARG A 260 -4.47 -4.18 -14.01
N THR A 261 -4.03 -4.34 -12.77
CA THR A 261 -4.20 -3.30 -11.73
C THR A 261 -3.46 -2.00 -12.11
N ALA A 262 -2.34 -2.08 -12.83
CA ALA A 262 -1.59 -0.93 -13.33
C ALA A 262 -2.06 -0.43 -14.71
N GLY A 263 -3.19 -0.92 -15.22
CA GLY A 263 -3.78 -0.46 -16.48
C GLY A 263 -3.28 -1.16 -17.75
N TRP A 264 -2.57 -2.29 -17.63
CA TRP A 264 -2.20 -3.13 -18.77
C TRP A 264 -3.25 -4.20 -19.05
N GLU A 265 -3.57 -4.43 -20.31
CA GLU A 265 -4.32 -5.61 -20.74
C GLU A 265 -3.38 -6.82 -20.81
N ALA A 266 -3.52 -7.73 -19.84
CA ALA A 266 -2.66 -8.90 -19.70
C ALA A 266 -3.48 -10.18 -19.47
N ASN A 267 -3.20 -11.21 -20.25
CA ASN A 267 -3.66 -12.59 -20.04
C ASN A 267 -2.65 -13.55 -20.67
N SER A 268 -1.74 -14.10 -19.87
CA SER A 268 -0.64 -14.95 -20.32
C SER A 268 -1.07 -16.28 -20.97
N LEU A 269 -2.35 -16.67 -20.89
CA LEU A 269 -2.87 -17.87 -21.55
C LEU A 269 -3.43 -17.59 -22.94
N GLU A 270 -4.08 -16.45 -23.12
CA GLU A 270 -4.81 -16.10 -24.34
C GLU A 270 -4.05 -15.10 -25.21
N MET A 271 -3.30 -14.20 -24.57
CA MET A 271 -2.58 -13.11 -25.21
C MET A 271 -1.09 -13.45 -25.40
N THR A 272 -0.83 -14.60 -26.01
CA THR A 272 0.53 -15.02 -26.37
C THR A 272 0.84 -14.70 -27.82
N PHE A 273 2.11 -14.51 -28.15
CA PHE A 273 2.53 -14.34 -29.55
C PHE A 273 2.09 -15.53 -30.42
N GLN A 274 2.17 -16.75 -29.90
CA GLN A 274 1.75 -17.98 -30.58
C GLN A 274 0.24 -18.02 -30.86
N ALA A 275 -0.58 -17.52 -29.93
CA ALA A 275 -2.03 -17.41 -30.11
C ALA A 275 -2.44 -16.29 -31.10
N GLY A 276 -1.48 -15.56 -31.67
CA GLY A 276 -1.72 -14.50 -32.64
C GLY A 276 -1.87 -13.11 -32.03
N ALA A 277 -1.62 -12.93 -30.73
CA ALA A 277 -1.65 -11.61 -30.11
C ALA A 277 -0.55 -10.71 -30.71
N ARG A 278 -0.93 -9.50 -31.11
CA ARG A 278 -0.05 -8.48 -31.70
C ARG A 278 -0.40 -7.11 -31.10
N PRO A 279 0.53 -6.15 -31.09
CA PRO A 279 0.26 -4.79 -30.64
C PRO A 279 -0.84 -4.14 -31.47
N GLN A 280 -1.62 -3.25 -30.85
CA GLN A 280 -2.78 -2.61 -31.46
C GLN A 280 -2.83 -1.14 -31.07
N LYS A 281 -3.07 -0.26 -32.06
CA LYS A 281 -3.24 1.18 -31.81
C LYS A 281 -4.36 1.42 -30.79
N GLY A 282 -4.10 2.29 -29.82
CA GLY A 282 -5.06 2.67 -28.78
C GLY A 282 -5.22 1.65 -27.63
N ARG A 283 -4.50 0.53 -27.63
CA ARG A 283 -4.53 -0.48 -26.56
C ARG A 283 -3.18 -0.61 -25.86
N ASN A 284 -3.20 -0.90 -24.56
CA ASN A 284 -2.00 -1.10 -23.76
C ASN A 284 -1.89 -2.59 -23.42
N LEU A 285 -1.06 -3.34 -24.14
CA LEU A 285 -1.03 -4.80 -24.10
C LEU A 285 0.27 -5.30 -23.46
N ALA A 286 0.17 -6.24 -22.53
CA ALA A 286 1.29 -7.08 -22.11
C ALA A 286 1.16 -8.44 -22.82
N ILE A 287 1.95 -8.63 -23.88
CA ILE A 287 1.87 -9.84 -24.72
C ILE A 287 2.91 -10.84 -24.24
N ALA A 288 2.45 -12.07 -23.96
CA ALA A 288 3.30 -13.11 -23.42
C ALA A 288 4.06 -13.90 -24.50
N GLU A 289 5.20 -14.48 -24.11
CA GLU A 289 6.02 -15.38 -24.93
C GLU A 289 6.46 -14.77 -26.27
N TRP A 290 6.91 -13.52 -26.22
CA TRP A 290 7.30 -12.78 -27.42
C TRP A 290 8.67 -13.23 -27.93
N PRO A 291 8.82 -13.63 -29.21
CA PRO A 291 10.08 -14.12 -29.73
C PRO A 291 11.14 -13.02 -29.82
N THR A 292 12.34 -13.29 -29.29
CA THR A 292 13.56 -12.48 -29.51
C THR A 292 14.67 -13.38 -30.03
N ALA A 293 15.74 -12.80 -30.58
CA ALA A 293 16.92 -13.54 -31.02
C ALA A 293 17.59 -14.34 -29.89
N ASN A 294 17.39 -13.92 -28.63
CA ASN A 294 18.01 -14.50 -27.44
C ASN A 294 17.04 -15.37 -26.61
N GLY A 295 15.95 -15.83 -27.22
CA GLY A 295 14.89 -16.60 -26.59
C GLY A 295 13.59 -15.80 -26.41
N PRO A 296 12.45 -16.44 -26.15
CA PRO A 296 11.19 -15.73 -25.96
C PRO A 296 11.21 -14.94 -24.65
N ALA A 297 10.83 -13.67 -24.70
CA ALA A 297 10.57 -12.86 -23.51
C ALA A 297 9.24 -13.29 -22.88
N ASP A 298 9.18 -13.35 -21.55
CA ASP A 298 7.94 -13.78 -20.87
C ASP A 298 6.81 -12.81 -21.12
N TYR A 299 7.09 -11.50 -21.09
CA TYR A 299 6.17 -10.47 -21.59
C TYR A 299 6.92 -9.36 -22.32
N VAL A 300 6.22 -8.74 -23.27
CA VAL A 300 6.59 -7.44 -23.85
C VAL A 300 5.42 -6.47 -23.64
N LEU A 301 5.75 -5.29 -23.16
CA LEU A 301 4.82 -4.22 -22.83
C LEU A 301 4.70 -3.26 -24.02
N PHE A 302 3.50 -3.20 -24.60
CA PHE A 302 3.17 -2.37 -25.75
C PHE A 302 2.13 -1.32 -25.39
N SER A 303 2.39 -0.08 -25.81
CA SER A 303 1.46 1.01 -25.59
C SER A 303 1.04 1.60 -26.93
N GLY A 304 -0.02 1.05 -27.51
CA GLY A 304 -0.29 1.20 -28.94
C GLY A 304 0.60 0.26 -29.75
N LEU A 305 1.42 0.83 -30.62
CA LEU A 305 2.44 0.10 -31.38
C LEU A 305 3.84 0.23 -30.77
N ASP A 306 4.00 1.12 -29.80
CA ASP A 306 5.28 1.44 -29.20
C ASP A 306 5.70 0.35 -28.22
N VAL A 307 6.92 -0.16 -28.38
CA VAL A 307 7.51 -1.14 -27.46
C VAL A 307 8.16 -0.40 -26.30
N LEU A 308 7.58 -0.54 -25.11
CA LEU A 308 8.07 0.19 -23.93
C LEU A 308 8.98 -0.67 -23.07
N GLY A 309 8.65 -1.94 -22.85
CA GLY A 309 9.42 -2.76 -21.91
C GLY A 309 9.37 -4.26 -22.16
N VAL A 310 10.34 -4.97 -21.57
CA VAL A 310 10.44 -6.44 -21.56
C VAL A 310 10.42 -6.94 -20.12
N VAL A 311 9.77 -8.07 -19.87
CA VAL A 311 9.61 -8.66 -18.54
C VAL A 311 10.12 -10.10 -18.52
N GLU A 312 10.90 -10.43 -17.50
CA GLU A 312 11.24 -11.80 -17.10
C GLU A 312 10.42 -12.20 -15.86
N ALA A 313 9.74 -13.33 -15.93
CA ALA A 313 8.93 -13.89 -14.86
C ALA A 313 9.60 -15.16 -14.30
N LYS A 314 9.81 -15.19 -12.98
CA LYS A 314 10.27 -16.39 -12.28
C LYS A 314 9.16 -17.01 -11.47
N ARG A 315 9.29 -18.32 -11.20
CA ARG A 315 8.48 -19.00 -10.19
C ARG A 315 8.54 -18.25 -8.87
N LYS A 316 7.40 -18.11 -8.19
CA LYS A 316 7.27 -17.36 -6.93
C LYS A 316 8.39 -17.62 -5.93
N ARG A 317 8.86 -18.87 -5.77
CA ARG A 317 9.92 -19.26 -4.81
C ARG A 317 11.35 -18.81 -5.16
N ARG A 318 11.62 -18.43 -6.40
CA ARG A 318 12.96 -18.06 -6.86
C ARG A 318 13.23 -16.58 -6.60
N ASP A 319 14.46 -16.28 -6.19
CA ASP A 319 14.94 -14.92 -6.10
C ASP A 319 15.02 -14.29 -7.50
N VAL A 320 14.73 -13.00 -7.57
CA VAL A 320 14.40 -12.33 -8.84
C VAL A 320 15.45 -11.33 -9.29
N MET A 321 16.23 -10.74 -8.37
CA MET A 321 17.19 -9.67 -8.69
C MET A 321 18.14 -10.05 -9.86
N ALA A 322 18.75 -11.23 -9.79
CA ALA A 322 19.68 -11.71 -10.82
C ALA A 322 19.01 -11.97 -12.19
N SER A 323 17.67 -12.08 -12.22
CA SER A 323 16.92 -12.35 -13.45
C SER A 323 16.81 -11.13 -14.36
N ILE A 324 17.18 -9.93 -13.89
CA ILE A 324 17.23 -8.73 -14.72
C ILE A 324 18.21 -8.87 -15.90
N GLU A 325 19.25 -9.69 -15.75
CA GLU A 325 20.20 -10.02 -16.83
C GLU A 325 19.52 -10.75 -18.00
N GLN A 326 18.48 -11.53 -17.72
CA GLN A 326 17.71 -12.20 -18.77
C GLN A 326 16.86 -11.17 -19.53
N SER A 327 16.26 -10.20 -18.84
CA SER A 327 15.55 -9.08 -19.47
C SER A 327 16.46 -8.22 -20.36
N LYS A 328 17.74 -8.03 -19.97
CA LYS A 328 18.75 -7.38 -20.81
C LYS A 328 18.93 -8.11 -22.15
N ARG A 329 19.04 -9.44 -22.12
CA ARG A 329 19.18 -10.26 -23.33
C ARG A 329 17.97 -10.14 -24.25
N TYR A 330 16.76 -10.10 -23.70
CA TYR A 330 15.54 -9.90 -24.50
C TYR A 330 15.54 -8.52 -25.18
N SER A 331 15.94 -7.48 -24.47
CA SER A 331 16.04 -6.13 -25.04
C SER A 331 17.10 -6.04 -26.15
N GLU A 332 18.26 -6.68 -25.98
CA GLU A 332 19.30 -6.71 -27.03
C GLU A 332 18.85 -7.49 -28.27
N GLY A 333 18.15 -8.61 -28.04
CA GLY A 333 17.68 -9.52 -29.08
C GLY A 333 16.32 -9.19 -29.69
N PHE A 334 15.69 -8.07 -29.30
CA PHE A 334 14.36 -7.72 -29.80
C PHE A 334 14.40 -7.40 -31.30
N GLU A 335 13.50 -8.00 -32.07
CA GLU A 335 13.39 -7.80 -33.51
C GLU A 335 11.99 -7.31 -33.87
N VAL A 336 11.92 -6.25 -34.69
CA VAL A 336 10.67 -5.78 -35.28
C VAL A 336 10.25 -6.77 -36.37
N ARG A 337 9.02 -7.28 -36.28
CA ARG A 337 8.49 -8.37 -37.13
C ARG A 337 7.18 -8.01 -37.82
N GLY A 338 6.62 -6.86 -37.51
CA GLY A 338 5.38 -6.30 -38.03
C GLY A 338 5.32 -4.80 -37.76
N ASP A 339 4.25 -4.35 -37.11
CA ASP A 339 3.97 -2.93 -36.88
C ASP A 339 4.62 -2.37 -35.60
N GLU A 340 5.52 -3.13 -34.95
CA GLU A 340 6.15 -2.69 -33.69
C GLU A 340 7.04 -1.46 -33.90
N GLN A 341 6.98 -0.50 -32.98
CA GLN A 341 7.76 0.74 -33.05
C GLN A 341 8.74 0.83 -31.88
N LEU A 342 10.04 0.91 -32.21
CA LEU A 342 11.10 1.18 -31.24
C LEU A 342 11.34 2.70 -31.21
N VAL A 343 10.62 3.39 -30.33
CA VAL A 343 10.67 4.86 -30.23
C VAL A 343 11.93 5.31 -29.49
N GLY A 344 12.78 6.11 -30.14
CA GLY A 344 13.97 6.75 -29.53
C GLY A 344 15.20 5.86 -29.36
N GLY A 345 15.09 4.55 -29.56
CA GLY A 345 16.19 3.59 -29.46
C GLY A 345 16.92 3.34 -30.79
N PRO A 346 17.96 2.49 -30.80
CA PRO A 346 18.50 1.75 -29.65
C PRO A 346 19.36 2.62 -28.71
N TRP A 347 19.45 2.21 -27.44
CA TRP A 347 20.32 2.82 -26.42
C TRP A 347 21.51 1.90 -26.15
N GLY A 348 22.62 2.16 -26.85
CA GLY A 348 23.76 1.25 -26.86
C GLY A 348 23.38 -0.10 -27.47
N LYS A 349 23.42 -1.17 -26.67
CA LYS A 349 23.03 -2.53 -27.09
C LYS A 349 21.54 -2.81 -26.95
N HIS A 350 20.83 -2.02 -26.15
CA HIS A 350 19.45 -2.27 -25.76
C HIS A 350 18.49 -1.64 -26.77
N ARG A 351 17.65 -2.44 -27.41
CA ARG A 351 16.63 -1.95 -28.35
C ARG A 351 15.36 -1.52 -27.62
N VAL A 352 15.04 -2.17 -26.49
CA VAL A 352 13.90 -1.84 -25.63
C VAL A 352 14.41 -1.18 -24.34
N PRO A 353 13.85 -0.03 -23.91
CA PRO A 353 14.46 0.78 -22.85
C PRO A 353 14.20 0.25 -21.43
N PHE A 354 13.00 -0.25 -21.16
CA PHE A 354 12.58 -0.58 -19.79
C PHE A 354 12.59 -2.08 -19.54
N LEU A 355 13.41 -2.51 -18.59
CA LEU A 355 13.65 -3.92 -18.30
C LEU A 355 13.06 -4.27 -16.94
N PHE A 356 12.27 -5.34 -16.88
CA PHE A 356 11.64 -5.80 -15.64
C PHE A 356 11.97 -7.24 -15.32
N ALA A 357 12.08 -7.57 -14.04
CA ALA A 357 12.11 -8.94 -13.55
C ALA A 357 11.20 -9.08 -12.31
N THR A 358 10.34 -10.10 -12.28
CA THR A 358 9.38 -10.31 -11.18
C THR A 358 9.20 -11.79 -10.86
N ASN A 359 8.79 -12.09 -9.63
CA ASN A 359 8.29 -13.40 -9.21
C ASN A 359 6.85 -13.32 -8.65
N GLY A 360 6.16 -12.19 -8.89
CA GLY A 360 4.79 -11.93 -8.42
C GLY A 360 4.67 -11.70 -6.91
N ARG A 361 5.77 -11.71 -6.14
CA ARG A 361 5.74 -11.41 -4.70
C ARG A 361 5.69 -9.90 -4.46
N PRO A 362 4.92 -9.43 -3.46
CA PRO A 362 5.03 -8.05 -2.99
C PRO A 362 6.46 -7.70 -2.58
N TYR A 363 6.84 -6.44 -2.79
CA TYR A 363 8.13 -5.93 -2.34
C TYR A 363 8.21 -5.87 -0.82
N LEU A 364 9.30 -6.39 -0.25
CA LEU A 364 9.62 -6.28 1.18
C LEU A 364 11.07 -5.82 1.30
N LYS A 365 11.30 -4.66 1.92
CA LYS A 365 12.64 -4.04 2.00
C LYS A 365 13.68 -4.95 2.68
N GLN A 366 13.30 -5.72 3.69
CA GLN A 366 14.23 -6.67 4.35
C GLN A 366 14.67 -7.82 3.42
N LEU A 367 13.90 -8.09 2.36
CA LEU A 367 14.11 -9.16 1.40
C LEU A 367 14.20 -8.61 -0.03
N GLU A 368 14.72 -7.39 -0.20
CA GLU A 368 14.75 -6.65 -1.46
C GLU A 368 15.29 -7.49 -2.63
N GLN A 369 16.32 -8.30 -2.41
CA GLN A 369 16.92 -9.15 -3.43
C GLN A 369 16.03 -10.36 -3.85
N LYS A 370 15.06 -10.73 -3.02
CA LYS A 370 14.23 -11.94 -3.17
C LYS A 370 12.81 -11.67 -3.69
N SER A 371 12.28 -10.46 -3.57
CA SER A 371 10.91 -10.12 -3.96
C SER A 371 10.77 -8.74 -4.60
N GLY A 372 9.56 -8.43 -5.09
CA GLY A 372 9.25 -7.16 -5.76
C GLY A 372 9.41 -7.21 -7.28
N ILE A 373 9.21 -6.04 -7.89
CA ILE A 373 9.35 -5.82 -9.34
C ILE A 373 10.68 -5.11 -9.56
N TRP A 374 11.69 -5.84 -10.02
CA TRP A 374 12.98 -5.25 -10.34
C TRP A 374 12.89 -4.51 -11.66
N PHE A 375 13.31 -3.25 -11.67
CA PHE A 375 13.24 -2.35 -12.80
C PHE A 375 14.63 -1.77 -13.13
N LEU A 376 14.97 -1.75 -14.41
CA LEU A 376 16.13 -1.07 -14.95
C LEU A 376 15.71 -0.23 -16.17
N ASP A 377 16.04 1.06 -16.12
CA ASP A 377 15.99 1.95 -17.28
C ASP A 377 17.33 1.84 -18.02
N ALA A 378 17.36 1.12 -19.13
CA ALA A 378 18.57 0.79 -19.88
C ALA A 378 19.02 1.91 -20.84
N ARG A 379 18.37 3.08 -20.83
CA ARG A 379 18.71 4.20 -21.71
C ARG A 379 20.05 4.85 -21.38
N ARG A 380 20.48 4.76 -20.11
CA ARG A 380 21.79 5.20 -19.62
C ARG A 380 22.53 4.03 -18.99
N SER A 381 23.79 3.82 -19.35
CA SER A 381 24.60 2.71 -18.82
C SER A 381 24.94 2.83 -17.34
N THR A 382 24.83 4.03 -16.78
CA THR A 382 25.03 4.33 -15.35
C THR A 382 23.81 4.01 -14.49
N ASN A 383 22.66 3.72 -15.10
CA ASN A 383 21.47 3.33 -14.34
C ASN A 383 21.65 1.93 -13.75
N HIS A 384 21.28 1.78 -12.49
CA HIS A 384 21.31 0.51 -11.78
C HIS A 384 19.88 -0.07 -11.60
N PRO A 385 19.73 -1.41 -11.63
CA PRO A 385 18.46 -2.05 -11.29
C PRO A 385 18.02 -1.70 -9.87
N ARG A 386 16.71 -1.52 -9.69
CA ARG A 386 16.10 -1.23 -8.38
C ARG A 386 14.76 -1.93 -8.23
N ALA A 387 14.37 -2.23 -7.00
CA ALA A 387 13.07 -2.84 -6.73
C ALA A 387 11.96 -1.77 -6.60
N LEU A 388 10.82 -2.04 -7.26
CA LEU A 388 9.61 -1.21 -7.21
C LEU A 388 8.53 -1.89 -6.36
N GLN A 389 7.70 -1.07 -5.70
CA GLN A 389 6.54 -1.54 -4.93
C GLN A 389 5.33 -1.92 -5.81
N GLY A 390 5.26 -1.38 -7.02
CA GLY A 390 4.19 -1.61 -7.98
C GLY A 390 4.69 -1.56 -9.42
N TRP A 391 3.80 -1.89 -10.36
CA TRP A 391 4.09 -1.80 -11.79
C TRP A 391 3.96 -0.35 -12.26
N CYS A 392 4.85 0.06 -13.15
CA CYS A 392 4.65 1.29 -13.90
C CYS A 392 3.42 1.15 -14.81
N THR A 393 2.65 2.22 -14.89
CA THR A 393 1.51 2.37 -15.78
C THR A 393 1.98 2.56 -17.23
N PRO A 394 1.13 2.26 -18.23
CA PRO A 394 1.46 2.54 -19.64
C PRO A 394 1.83 4.00 -19.89
N ASP A 395 1.05 4.93 -19.34
CA ASP A 395 1.29 6.36 -19.53
C ASP A 395 2.53 6.83 -18.75
N GLY A 396 2.80 6.30 -17.56
CA GLY A 396 4.03 6.60 -16.85
C GLY A 396 5.28 6.13 -17.58
N LEU A 397 5.27 4.95 -18.22
CA LEU A 397 6.39 4.52 -19.08
C LEU A 397 6.52 5.37 -20.35
N ARG A 398 5.41 5.77 -20.98
CA ARG A 398 5.45 6.70 -22.14
C ARG A 398 6.08 8.03 -21.76
N GLU A 399 5.68 8.60 -20.64
CA GLU A 399 6.21 9.87 -20.16
C GLU A 399 7.67 9.72 -19.75
N LEU A 400 8.03 8.64 -19.05
CA LEU A 400 9.43 8.34 -18.73
C LEU A 400 10.27 8.23 -20.01
N LEU A 401 9.76 7.61 -21.07
CA LEU A 401 10.44 7.50 -22.36
C LEU A 401 10.67 8.87 -23.02
N ARG A 402 9.69 9.78 -22.91
CA ARG A 402 9.78 11.16 -23.43
C ARG A 402 10.77 12.04 -22.66
N GLN A 403 11.04 11.71 -21.41
CA GLN A 403 12.01 12.45 -20.61
C GLN A 403 13.43 12.29 -21.17
N ASP A 404 14.04 13.43 -21.50
CA ASP A 404 15.44 13.55 -21.87
C ASP A 404 16.19 14.23 -20.73
N GLN A 405 16.78 13.39 -19.87
CA GLN A 405 17.51 13.88 -18.69
C GLN A 405 18.77 14.65 -19.08
N GLU A 406 19.45 14.30 -20.18
CA GLU A 406 20.70 14.99 -20.59
C GLU A 406 20.39 16.41 -21.06
N ARG A 407 19.31 16.55 -21.83
CA ARG A 407 18.81 17.86 -22.25
C ARG A 407 18.32 18.69 -21.06
N ALA A 408 17.61 18.09 -20.11
CA ALA A 408 17.15 18.78 -18.92
C ALA A 408 18.31 19.26 -18.04
N GLU A 409 19.33 18.42 -17.83
CA GLU A 409 20.57 18.75 -17.12
C GLU A 409 21.33 19.88 -17.84
N ALA A 410 21.44 19.82 -19.17
CA ALA A 410 22.05 20.89 -19.95
C ALA A 410 21.29 22.22 -19.83
N ALA A 411 19.95 22.18 -19.84
CA ALA A 411 19.11 23.35 -19.65
C ALA A 411 19.28 23.95 -18.24
N LEU A 412 19.30 23.12 -17.18
CA LEU A 412 19.52 23.56 -15.80
C LEU A 412 20.84 24.31 -15.64
N ARG A 413 21.94 23.81 -16.20
CA ARG A 413 23.26 24.46 -16.12
C ARG A 413 23.26 25.87 -16.71
N THR A 414 22.42 26.13 -17.70
CA THR A 414 22.34 27.43 -18.39
C THR A 414 21.18 28.31 -17.92
N GLU A 415 20.26 27.77 -17.13
CA GLU A 415 19.08 28.50 -16.66
C GLU A 415 19.52 29.64 -15.71
N PRO A 416 19.12 30.90 -15.98
CA PRO A 416 19.43 32.01 -15.09
C PRO A 416 18.81 31.84 -13.69
N THR A 417 19.36 32.50 -12.67
CA THR A 417 18.82 32.47 -11.31
C THR A 417 18.32 33.84 -10.82
N ASP A 418 18.58 34.91 -11.56
CA ASP A 418 18.33 36.29 -11.12
C ASP A 418 16.85 36.56 -10.82
N TYR A 419 15.95 35.97 -11.60
CA TYR A 419 14.50 36.12 -11.43
C TYR A 419 13.97 35.48 -10.14
N LEU A 420 14.77 34.64 -9.46
CA LEU A 420 14.36 34.01 -8.21
C LEU A 420 14.44 34.95 -7.01
N GLY A 421 15.25 36.02 -7.10
CA GLY A 421 15.45 36.96 -5.99
C GLY A 421 15.93 36.30 -4.70
N LEU A 422 16.83 35.32 -4.82
CA LEU A 422 17.37 34.52 -3.72
C LEU A 422 18.74 35.04 -3.27
N ARG A 423 19.08 34.76 -2.01
CA ARG A 423 20.39 35.06 -1.42
C ARG A 423 21.43 34.04 -1.88
N ASP A 424 22.72 34.40 -1.82
CA ASP A 424 23.83 33.57 -2.29
C ASP A 424 23.83 32.15 -1.71
N TYR A 425 23.58 31.98 -0.41
CA TYR A 425 23.55 30.64 0.21
C TYR A 425 22.35 29.80 -0.25
N GLN A 426 21.24 30.43 -0.65
CA GLN A 426 20.08 29.73 -1.21
C GLN A 426 20.39 29.27 -2.63
N LEU A 427 21.08 30.10 -3.42
CA LEU A 427 21.56 29.72 -4.76
C LEU A 427 22.60 28.59 -4.69
N LYS A 428 23.53 28.65 -3.73
CA LYS A 428 24.49 27.55 -3.46
C LYS A 428 23.78 26.26 -3.06
N ALA A 429 22.73 26.34 -2.24
CA ALA A 429 21.91 25.18 -1.88
C ALA A 429 21.23 24.56 -3.11
N ILE A 430 20.63 25.38 -3.98
CA ILE A 430 20.01 24.92 -5.24
C ILE A 430 21.06 24.24 -6.13
N ALA A 431 22.20 24.89 -6.35
CA ALA A 431 23.28 24.35 -7.17
C ALA A 431 23.82 23.02 -6.63
N ALA A 432 23.92 22.85 -5.31
CA ALA A 432 24.36 21.60 -4.71
C ALA A 432 23.35 20.46 -4.93
N VAL A 433 22.05 20.74 -4.90
CA VAL A 433 21.03 19.75 -5.26
C VAL A 433 21.10 19.43 -6.75
N GLU A 434 21.19 20.43 -7.63
CA GLU A 434 21.31 20.23 -9.08
C GLU A 434 22.54 19.36 -9.43
N GLN A 435 23.68 19.63 -8.79
CA GLN A 435 24.89 18.80 -8.94
C GLN A 435 24.67 17.36 -8.45
N ALA A 436 24.02 17.17 -7.30
CA ALA A 436 23.71 15.83 -6.80
C ALA A 436 22.81 15.04 -7.77
N LEU A 437 21.86 15.71 -8.42
CA LEU A 437 21.01 15.11 -9.45
C LEU A 437 21.77 14.75 -10.72
N GLU A 438 22.72 15.61 -11.14
CA GLU A 438 23.62 15.38 -12.27
C GLU A 438 24.57 14.19 -12.01
N ASP A 439 25.04 14.03 -10.77
CA ASP A 439 25.82 12.88 -10.31
C ASP A 439 24.99 11.57 -10.27
N GLY A 440 23.70 11.61 -10.62
CA GLY A 440 22.79 10.48 -10.60
C GLY A 440 22.29 10.09 -9.20
N ARG A 441 22.48 10.96 -8.18
CA ARG A 441 21.95 10.69 -6.83
C ARG A 441 20.44 10.81 -6.84
N ARG A 442 19.78 9.81 -6.26
CA ARG A 442 18.32 9.78 -6.10
C ARG A 442 17.83 10.34 -4.76
N GLN A 443 18.75 10.75 -3.91
CA GLN A 443 18.51 11.28 -2.58
C GLN A 443 19.42 12.48 -2.36
N ALA A 444 18.86 13.58 -1.86
CA ALA A 444 19.61 14.77 -1.49
C ALA A 444 19.01 15.40 -0.22
N LEU A 445 19.87 15.82 0.70
CA LEU A 445 19.51 16.53 1.92
C LEU A 445 20.14 17.92 1.93
N VAL A 446 19.36 18.96 2.26
CA VAL A 446 19.90 20.30 2.51
C VAL A 446 19.59 20.70 3.95
N ALA A 447 20.62 21.08 4.69
CA ALA A 447 20.50 21.53 6.07
C ALA A 447 20.61 23.05 6.13
N MET A 448 19.53 23.75 6.51
CA MET A 448 19.48 25.22 6.56
C MET A 448 18.82 25.69 7.85
N ALA A 449 19.52 26.50 8.64
CA ALA A 449 18.99 27.03 9.90
C ALA A 449 17.59 27.65 9.76
N THR A 450 16.75 27.51 10.79
CA THR A 450 15.42 28.12 10.81
C THR A 450 15.51 29.64 10.63
N GLY A 451 14.62 30.20 9.80
CA GLY A 451 14.64 31.64 9.47
C GLY A 451 15.49 32.04 8.26
N THR A 452 16.24 31.12 7.64
CA THR A 452 17.06 31.44 6.44
C THR A 452 16.30 31.32 5.11
N GLY A 453 14.98 31.11 5.13
CA GLY A 453 14.15 31.09 3.92
C GLY A 453 14.14 29.77 3.16
N LYS A 454 14.04 28.62 3.85
CA LYS A 454 13.91 27.28 3.26
C LYS A 454 12.81 27.19 2.19
N THR A 455 11.60 27.64 2.52
CA THR A 455 10.45 27.60 1.60
C THR A 455 10.70 28.38 0.30
N ARG A 456 11.32 29.58 0.37
CA ARG A 456 11.70 30.35 -0.84
C ARG A 456 12.75 29.62 -1.68
N THR A 457 13.71 28.98 -1.03
CA THR A 457 14.73 28.15 -1.69
C THR A 457 14.07 26.99 -2.44
N PHE A 458 13.07 26.34 -1.83
CA PHE A 458 12.32 25.26 -2.47
C PHE A 458 11.52 25.69 -3.67
N ILE A 459 10.81 26.82 -3.58
CA ILE A 459 10.04 27.34 -4.70
C ILE A 459 10.96 27.54 -5.91
N GLY A 460 12.14 28.14 -5.70
CA GLY A 460 13.13 28.34 -6.77
C GLY A 460 13.69 27.02 -7.33
N LEU A 461 14.04 26.07 -6.46
CA LEU A 461 14.51 24.74 -6.87
C LEU A 461 13.46 23.99 -7.70
N ILE A 462 12.25 23.84 -7.18
CA ILE A 462 11.15 23.10 -7.82
C ILE A 462 10.77 23.75 -9.15
N TYR A 463 10.72 25.08 -9.20
CA TYR A 463 10.45 25.81 -10.43
C TYR A 463 11.48 25.49 -11.51
N ARG A 464 12.78 25.58 -11.19
CA ARG A 464 13.86 25.27 -12.15
C ARG A 464 13.79 23.83 -12.64
N LEU A 465 13.55 22.88 -11.74
CA LEU A 465 13.45 21.46 -12.07
C LEU A 465 12.26 21.14 -13.00
N ILE A 466 11.10 21.78 -12.79
CA ILE A 466 9.92 21.60 -13.64
C ILE A 466 10.08 22.35 -14.97
N LYS A 467 10.57 23.60 -14.95
CA LYS A 467 10.78 24.44 -16.14
C LYS A 467 11.69 23.77 -17.17
N THR A 468 12.77 23.15 -16.69
CA THR A 468 13.74 22.45 -17.53
C THR A 468 13.33 21.02 -17.89
N ALA A 469 12.14 20.59 -17.47
CA ALA A 469 11.62 19.23 -17.64
C ALA A 469 12.54 18.14 -17.03
N ARG A 470 13.29 18.48 -15.97
CA ARG A 470 14.08 17.50 -15.22
C ARG A 470 13.20 16.52 -14.45
N PHE A 471 12.04 16.99 -14.01
CA PHE A 471 10.97 16.17 -13.43
C PHE A 471 9.62 16.56 -14.04
N ARG A 472 8.75 15.56 -14.23
CA ARG A 472 7.39 15.73 -14.74
C ARG A 472 6.46 16.24 -13.64
N ARG A 473 6.55 15.66 -12.44
CA ARG A 473 5.62 15.94 -11.34
C ARG A 473 6.27 15.77 -9.98
N VAL A 474 6.21 16.83 -9.18
CA VAL A 474 6.73 16.88 -7.82
C VAL A 474 5.61 16.64 -6.80
N LEU A 475 5.82 15.72 -5.88
CA LEU A 475 5.02 15.56 -4.67
C LEU A 475 5.65 16.37 -3.53
N PHE A 476 4.98 17.41 -3.07
CA PHE A 476 5.40 18.19 -1.91
C PHE A 476 4.73 17.63 -0.65
N ILE A 477 5.52 16.96 0.19
CA ILE A 477 5.01 16.33 1.43
C ILE A 477 5.28 17.23 2.62
N VAL A 478 4.25 17.41 3.45
CA VAL A 478 4.34 18.06 4.76
C VAL A 478 3.83 17.16 5.87
N ASP A 479 4.23 17.47 7.11
CA ASP A 479 3.76 16.78 8.31
C ASP A 479 2.26 17.05 8.55
N ARG A 480 1.87 18.33 8.61
CA ARG A 480 0.50 18.77 8.97
C ARG A 480 -0.06 19.78 7.97
N THR A 481 -1.38 19.82 7.85
CA THR A 481 -2.10 20.70 6.92
C THR A 481 -1.74 22.18 7.09
N ALA A 482 -1.63 22.69 8.33
CA ALA A 482 -1.28 24.10 8.57
C ALA A 482 0.10 24.51 8.00
N LEU A 483 1.11 23.63 8.10
CA LEU A 483 2.42 23.88 7.46
C LEU A 483 2.32 23.80 5.93
N GLY A 484 1.47 22.89 5.46
CA GLY A 484 1.12 22.74 4.06
C GLY A 484 0.47 23.97 3.45
N GLU A 485 -0.53 24.53 4.12
CA GLU A 485 -1.23 25.76 3.70
C GLU A 485 -0.28 26.96 3.65
N GLN A 486 0.63 27.08 4.63
CA GLN A 486 1.68 28.11 4.62
C GLN A 486 2.62 27.95 3.42
N ALA A 487 3.07 26.73 3.14
CA ALA A 487 3.89 26.45 1.98
C ALA A 487 3.13 26.77 0.68
N MET A 488 1.90 26.28 0.54
CA MET A 488 1.05 26.50 -0.64
C MET A 488 0.82 28.00 -0.90
N SER A 489 0.49 28.78 0.14
CA SER A 489 0.37 30.23 0.04
C SER A 489 1.69 30.89 -0.42
N ALA A 490 2.84 30.39 0.03
CA ALA A 490 4.13 30.88 -0.47
C ALA A 490 4.33 30.60 -1.97
N PHE A 491 3.89 29.44 -2.48
CA PHE A 491 3.91 29.14 -3.92
C PHE A 491 2.95 30.03 -4.73
N GLU A 492 1.78 30.34 -4.18
CA GLU A 492 0.78 31.22 -4.82
C GLU A 492 1.27 32.66 -4.98
N HIS A 493 2.04 33.17 -4.02
CA HIS A 493 2.51 34.56 -3.99
C HIS A 493 3.95 34.75 -4.48
N ALA A 494 4.73 33.69 -4.66
CA ALA A 494 6.09 33.80 -5.16
C ALA A 494 6.09 34.20 -6.63
N VAL A 495 6.43 35.47 -6.88
CA VAL A 495 6.68 36.02 -8.21
C VAL A 495 7.99 35.45 -8.74
N LEU A 496 7.96 34.85 -9.92
CA LEU A 496 9.08 34.21 -10.57
C LEU A 496 9.37 34.94 -11.89
N GLU A 497 9.32 34.23 -13.01
CA GLU A 497 9.59 34.80 -14.33
C GLU A 497 8.36 35.54 -14.89
N GLU A 498 8.59 36.54 -15.73
CA GLU A 498 7.54 37.34 -16.40
C GLU A 498 6.50 37.97 -15.45
N LEU A 499 6.88 38.22 -14.18
CA LEU A 499 5.98 38.70 -13.12
C LEU A 499 4.80 37.76 -12.82
N LYS A 500 4.89 36.49 -13.24
CA LYS A 500 3.89 35.46 -12.94
C LYS A 500 4.29 34.68 -11.69
N THR A 501 3.28 34.19 -10.98
CA THR A 501 3.50 33.31 -9.83
C THR A 501 3.58 31.85 -10.24
N PHE A 502 4.06 30.97 -9.36
CA PHE A 502 4.21 29.56 -9.68
C PHE A 502 2.88 28.92 -10.14
N THR A 503 1.79 29.20 -9.44
CA THR A 503 0.45 28.65 -9.72
C THR A 503 -0.19 29.23 -10.99
N GLN A 504 0.31 30.36 -11.50
CA GLN A 504 -0.09 30.90 -12.80
C GLN A 504 0.66 30.24 -13.97
N ILE A 505 1.84 29.66 -13.71
CA ILE A 505 2.70 29.03 -14.71
C ILE A 505 2.40 27.52 -14.80
N PHE A 506 2.15 26.86 -13.66
CA PHE A 506 1.99 25.41 -13.57
C PHE A 506 0.71 25.02 -12.84
N ASP A 507 0.12 23.88 -13.24
CA ASP A 507 -1.00 23.28 -12.52
C ASP A 507 -0.53 22.69 -11.19
N VAL A 508 -1.21 23.11 -10.12
CA VAL A 508 -0.91 22.76 -8.72
C VAL A 508 -2.15 22.16 -8.07
N LYS A 509 -1.97 21.02 -7.40
CA LYS A 509 -3.03 20.30 -6.68
C LYS A 509 -2.84 20.37 -5.18
N GLY A 510 -3.94 20.49 -4.44
CA GLY A 510 -3.98 20.64 -2.99
C GLY A 510 -4.27 19.33 -2.26
N PHE A 511 -4.50 19.41 -0.94
CA PHE A 511 -4.69 18.24 -0.08
C PHE A 511 -5.97 17.43 -0.37
N GLU A 512 -6.98 18.04 -0.96
CA GLU A 512 -8.27 17.40 -1.28
C GLU A 512 -8.23 16.59 -2.57
N ASP A 513 -7.28 16.90 -3.46
CA ASP A 513 -7.12 16.21 -4.73
C ASP A 513 -6.57 14.80 -4.49
N LEU A 514 -7.38 13.77 -4.77
CA LEU A 514 -6.97 12.38 -4.56
C LEU A 514 -5.90 11.96 -5.57
N ARG A 515 -6.05 12.37 -6.84
CA ARG A 515 -5.17 12.01 -7.94
C ARG A 515 -4.72 13.26 -8.72
N PRO A 516 -3.43 13.32 -9.09
CA PRO A 516 -2.95 14.36 -9.99
C PRO A 516 -3.47 14.13 -11.42
N ALA A 517 -3.80 15.22 -12.12
CA ALA A 517 -4.10 15.18 -13.55
C ALA A 517 -2.80 15.07 -14.37
N ALA A 518 -2.89 14.76 -15.66
CA ALA A 518 -1.71 14.58 -16.52
C ALA A 518 -0.83 15.83 -16.59
N GLU A 519 -1.45 17.00 -16.57
CA GLU A 519 -0.86 18.33 -16.59
C GLU A 519 -0.29 18.79 -15.25
N THR A 520 -0.73 18.20 -14.13
CA THR A 520 -0.30 18.57 -12.78
C THR A 520 1.21 18.44 -12.63
N LYS A 521 1.86 19.54 -12.21
CA LYS A 521 3.31 19.60 -12.00
C LYS A 521 3.70 19.58 -10.53
N LEU A 522 2.84 20.06 -9.65
CA LEU A 522 3.07 20.07 -8.20
C LEU A 522 1.82 19.59 -7.47
N HIS A 523 1.98 18.69 -6.51
CA HIS A 523 0.89 18.19 -5.68
C HIS A 523 1.28 18.26 -4.21
N PHE A 524 0.49 18.96 -3.41
CA PHE A 524 0.64 19.04 -1.97
C PHE A 524 -0.09 17.88 -1.28
N ALA A 525 0.61 17.17 -0.39
CA ALA A 525 0.02 16.12 0.42
C ALA A 525 0.60 16.12 1.84
N THR A 526 -0.20 15.66 2.80
CA THR A 526 0.32 15.30 4.13
C THR A 526 0.81 13.85 4.12
N VAL A 527 1.78 13.53 4.98
CA VAL A 527 2.25 12.14 5.18
C VAL A 527 1.07 11.20 5.49
N GLN A 528 0.20 11.61 6.41
CA GLN A 528 -0.98 10.85 6.83
C GLN A 528 -2.00 10.67 5.71
N GLY A 529 -2.26 11.73 4.94
CA GLY A 529 -3.17 11.69 3.79
C GLY A 529 -2.68 10.70 2.74
N MET A 530 -1.39 10.72 2.42
CA MET A 530 -0.80 9.81 1.44
C MET A 530 -0.76 8.36 1.95
N LEU A 531 -0.41 8.15 3.23
CA LEU A 531 -0.42 6.82 3.85
C LEU A 531 -1.81 6.17 3.78
N LYS A 532 -2.87 6.94 4.10
CA LYS A 532 -4.26 6.48 4.01
C LYS A 532 -4.61 6.05 2.58
N ARG A 533 -4.20 6.83 1.57
CA ARG A 533 -4.44 6.51 0.15
C ARG A 533 -3.69 5.25 -0.31
N ILE A 534 -2.48 5.01 0.19
CA ILE A 534 -1.68 3.84 -0.16
C ILE A 534 -2.25 2.56 0.48
N LEU A 535 -2.53 2.61 1.79
CA LEU A 535 -2.90 1.43 2.58
C LEU A 535 -4.39 1.12 2.61
N TYR A 536 -5.23 2.15 2.64
CA TYR A 536 -6.68 2.05 2.81
C TYR A 536 -7.41 2.88 1.76
N PRO A 537 -7.19 2.62 0.45
CA PRO A 537 -7.88 3.35 -0.60
C PRO A 537 -9.38 3.08 -0.53
N SER A 538 -10.21 4.10 -0.76
CA SER A 538 -11.67 3.96 -0.82
C SER A 538 -12.11 3.08 -1.99
N GLN A 539 -11.45 3.25 -3.14
CA GLN A 539 -11.57 2.39 -4.32
C GLN A 539 -10.18 1.98 -4.80
N ASP A 540 -10.01 0.79 -5.38
CA ASP A 540 -8.69 0.30 -5.85
C ASP A 540 -8.01 1.29 -6.80
N GLU A 541 -8.80 2.00 -7.61
CA GLU A 541 -8.30 3.01 -8.54
C GLU A 541 -7.72 4.25 -7.83
N ASP A 542 -8.18 4.58 -6.61
CA ASP A 542 -7.71 5.74 -5.84
C ASP A 542 -6.31 5.56 -5.28
N ARG A 543 -5.77 4.33 -5.34
CA ARG A 543 -4.41 4.06 -4.91
C ARG A 543 -3.43 4.79 -5.83
N PRO A 544 -2.54 5.62 -5.28
CA PRO A 544 -1.46 6.23 -6.04
C PRO A 544 -0.58 5.17 -6.71
N GLN A 545 -0.23 5.39 -7.96
CA GLN A 545 0.61 4.52 -8.76
C GLN A 545 2.09 4.82 -8.50
N VAL A 546 2.95 3.82 -8.72
CA VAL A 546 4.40 3.92 -8.43
C VAL A 546 5.08 5.04 -9.22
N ASP A 547 4.52 5.44 -10.35
CA ASP A 547 5.02 6.43 -11.30
C ASP A 547 4.16 7.70 -11.38
N ASP A 548 3.28 7.92 -10.39
CA ASP A 548 2.54 9.18 -10.30
C ASP A 548 3.48 10.37 -10.08
N TYR A 549 4.56 10.18 -9.32
CA TYR A 549 5.55 11.22 -9.03
C TYR A 549 6.96 10.71 -9.34
N ASP A 550 7.76 11.55 -9.97
CA ASP A 550 9.18 11.28 -10.25
C ASP A 550 10.13 12.10 -9.35
N CYS A 551 9.58 13.01 -8.56
CA CYS A 551 10.28 13.72 -7.49
C CYS A 551 9.39 13.92 -6.27
N ILE A 552 9.94 13.68 -5.08
CA ILE A 552 9.32 13.98 -3.78
C ILE A 552 10.19 15.00 -3.07
N VAL A 553 9.56 16.07 -2.62
CA VAL A 553 10.17 17.15 -1.86
C VAL A 553 9.54 17.22 -0.49
N ILE A 554 10.35 17.26 0.58
CA ILE A 554 9.84 17.38 1.95
C ILE A 554 10.50 18.55 2.68
N ASP A 555 9.67 19.45 3.20
CA ASP A 555 10.09 20.48 4.15
C ASP A 555 10.03 19.97 5.59
N GLU A 556 10.98 20.41 6.40
CA GLU A 556 11.19 19.96 7.77
C GLU A 556 11.22 18.43 7.94
N CYS A 557 12.00 17.75 7.11
CA CYS A 557 12.07 16.28 7.07
C CYS A 557 12.59 15.62 8.37
N HIS A 558 13.04 16.40 9.36
CA HIS A 558 13.33 15.91 10.71
C HIS A 558 12.07 15.56 11.53
N ARG A 559 10.91 16.15 11.22
CA ARG A 559 9.66 15.94 11.99
C ARG A 559 8.94 14.66 11.64
N GLY A 560 9.20 14.09 10.46
CA GLY A 560 8.62 12.80 10.03
C GLY A 560 8.89 11.67 11.04
N TYR A 561 9.95 11.78 11.84
CA TYR A 561 10.31 10.82 12.88
C TYR A 561 9.57 11.02 14.22
N THR A 562 9.15 12.25 14.57
CA THR A 562 8.42 12.46 15.84
C THR A 562 7.06 11.73 15.82
N LEU A 563 6.42 11.66 14.64
CA LEU A 563 5.25 10.81 14.39
C LEU A 563 5.54 9.32 14.66
N ASP A 564 6.77 8.85 14.42
CA ASP A 564 7.18 7.47 14.71
C ASP A 564 7.38 7.23 16.23
N ARG A 565 7.61 8.30 17.00
CA ARG A 565 7.89 8.24 18.45
C ARG A 565 6.62 8.41 19.31
N GLU A 566 5.61 9.14 18.86
CA GLU A 566 4.29 9.21 19.52
C GLU A 566 3.59 7.83 19.58
N MET A 567 4.05 6.86 18.78
CA MET A 567 3.61 5.46 18.81
C MET A 567 4.36 4.57 19.84
N SER A 568 5.39 5.06 20.56
CA SER A 568 6.38 4.14 21.14
C SER A 568 6.27 3.76 22.62
N ASP A 569 5.28 4.16 23.41
CA ASP A 569 5.27 3.76 24.85
C ASP A 569 4.17 2.76 25.22
N VAL A 570 3.15 2.57 24.36
CA VAL A 570 2.04 1.62 24.62
C VAL A 570 1.94 0.52 23.55
N GLU A 571 2.48 0.73 22.34
CA GLU A 571 2.37 -0.25 21.24
C GLU A 571 3.56 -1.22 21.11
N LEU A 572 4.58 -1.13 21.97
CA LEU A 572 5.80 -1.96 21.89
C LEU A 572 5.62 -3.43 22.29
N THR A 573 4.52 -3.79 22.96
CA THR A 573 4.31 -5.15 23.49
C THR A 573 3.58 -6.11 22.56
N PHE A 574 3.03 -5.64 21.44
CA PHE A 574 2.26 -6.48 20.50
C PHE A 574 2.37 -5.92 19.07
N ARG A 575 3.29 -6.40 18.20
CA ARG A 575 3.21 -6.28 16.71
C ARG A 575 4.39 -6.95 15.96
N ASP A 576 4.16 -7.24 14.67
CA ASP A 576 4.98 -8.02 13.70
C ASP A 576 6.08 -7.20 12.97
N GLN A 577 7.00 -7.88 12.28
CA GLN A 577 8.17 -7.35 11.55
C GLN A 577 7.84 -6.37 10.40
N GLY A 578 6.57 -6.30 9.96
CA GLY A 578 6.09 -5.36 8.93
C GLY A 578 5.74 -3.95 9.44
N ASP A 579 5.54 -3.82 10.75
CA ASP A 579 5.25 -2.54 11.43
C ASP A 579 6.53 -1.79 11.84
N TYR A 580 7.69 -2.39 11.54
CA TYR A 580 9.02 -1.80 11.78
C TYR A 580 9.39 -0.71 10.76
N ILE A 581 8.53 -0.42 9.78
CA ILE A 581 8.75 0.62 8.78
C ILE A 581 7.93 1.85 9.18
N SER A 582 8.61 2.95 9.48
CA SER A 582 7.97 4.24 9.75
C SER A 582 6.93 4.59 8.69
N GLN A 583 5.79 5.12 9.13
CA GLN A 583 4.71 5.56 8.24
C GLN A 583 5.26 6.52 7.16
N TYR A 584 6.17 7.39 7.58
CA TYR A 584 6.91 8.30 6.73
C TYR A 584 7.72 7.58 5.64
N ARG A 585 8.58 6.61 6.01
CA ARG A 585 9.38 5.84 5.05
C ARG A 585 8.49 5.03 4.12
N ARG A 586 7.35 4.52 4.60
CA ARG A 586 6.41 3.77 3.77
C ARG A 586 5.88 4.62 2.60
N VAL A 587 5.48 5.86 2.86
CA VAL A 587 5.05 6.80 1.81
C VAL A 587 6.19 7.09 0.81
N LEU A 588 7.39 7.37 1.31
CA LEU A 588 8.52 7.73 0.44
C LEU A 588 8.98 6.59 -0.47
N GLU A 589 8.85 5.34 -0.02
CA GLU A 589 9.26 4.18 -0.81
C GLU A 589 8.17 3.67 -1.77
N SER A 590 6.94 4.22 -1.72
CA SER A 590 5.85 3.81 -2.61
C SER A 590 5.98 4.31 -4.04
N PHE A 591 6.81 5.32 -4.28
CA PHE A 591 7.00 5.93 -5.59
C PHE A 591 8.42 5.74 -6.10
N ASP A 592 8.57 5.54 -7.40
CA ASP A 592 9.85 5.52 -8.10
C ASP A 592 10.37 6.95 -8.35
N ALA A 593 10.58 7.69 -7.26
CA ALA A 593 10.92 9.11 -7.30
C ALA A 593 12.32 9.40 -6.78
N VAL A 594 12.86 10.56 -7.17
CA VAL A 594 13.99 11.20 -6.48
C VAL A 594 13.47 11.87 -5.20
N LYS A 595 14.24 11.82 -4.11
CA LYS A 595 13.84 12.34 -2.79
C LYS A 595 14.74 13.51 -2.39
N ILE A 596 14.16 14.69 -2.22
CA ILE A 596 14.87 15.91 -1.80
C ILE A 596 14.30 16.37 -0.46
N GLY A 597 15.11 16.33 0.58
CA GLY A 597 14.74 16.74 1.94
C GLY A 597 15.41 18.05 2.33
N LEU A 598 14.67 18.96 2.97
CA LEU A 598 15.23 20.13 3.64
C LEU A 598 14.93 20.06 5.12
N THR A 599 15.89 20.46 5.95
CA THR A 599 15.72 20.47 7.40
C THR A 599 16.54 21.58 8.04
N ALA A 600 16.07 22.10 9.18
CA ALA A 600 16.92 22.91 10.05
C ALA A 600 17.97 22.10 10.82
N THR A 601 17.61 20.88 11.20
CA THR A 601 18.40 20.03 12.09
C THR A 601 18.49 18.63 11.48
N PRO A 602 19.64 18.25 10.89
CA PRO A 602 19.81 16.90 10.37
C PRO A 602 19.91 15.92 11.54
N ALA A 603 18.89 15.10 11.73
CA ALA A 603 18.89 14.00 12.68
C ALA A 603 19.38 12.70 12.00
N LEU A 604 19.85 11.72 12.78
CA LEU A 604 20.36 10.43 12.27
C LEU A 604 19.37 9.74 11.31
N HIS A 605 18.09 9.71 11.66
CA HIS A 605 17.05 9.10 10.82
C HIS A 605 16.80 9.87 9.52
N THR A 606 16.97 11.21 9.52
CA THR A 606 16.90 12.01 8.31
C THR A 606 18.04 11.64 7.37
N THR A 607 19.27 11.51 7.90
CA THR A 607 20.42 11.10 7.10
C THR A 607 20.33 9.65 6.60
N GLU A 608 19.66 8.75 7.31
CA GLU A 608 19.38 7.39 6.79
C GLU A 608 18.47 7.37 5.56
N ILE A 609 17.58 8.36 5.42
CA ILE A 609 16.61 8.43 4.32
C ILE A 609 17.17 9.22 3.13
N PHE A 610 17.88 10.32 3.40
CA PHE A 610 18.32 11.26 2.37
C PHE A 610 19.84 11.29 2.14
N GLY A 611 20.60 10.55 2.95
CA GLY A 611 22.07 10.65 2.98
C GLY A 611 22.55 11.88 3.76
N ASP A 612 23.87 12.07 3.75
CA ASP A 612 24.50 13.26 4.33
C ASP A 612 24.06 14.54 3.58
N PRO A 613 23.99 15.69 4.26
CA PRO A 613 23.65 16.96 3.61
C PRO A 613 24.58 17.26 2.43
N VAL A 614 24.01 17.49 1.25
CA VAL A 614 24.75 17.98 0.06
C VAL A 614 25.11 19.46 0.21
N TYR A 615 24.39 20.18 1.08
CA TYR A 615 24.70 21.54 1.46
C TYR A 615 24.25 21.81 2.90
N GLN A 616 25.05 22.59 3.63
CA GLN A 616 24.74 23.01 4.99
C GLN A 616 24.95 24.52 5.13
N TYR A 617 23.97 25.20 5.73
CA TYR A 617 24.04 26.60 6.11
C TYR A 617 23.56 26.75 7.56
N SER A 618 24.53 26.86 8.45
CA SER A 618 24.36 26.78 9.89
C SER A 618 23.84 28.08 10.50
N TYR A 619 23.32 28.00 11.74
CA TYR A 619 22.94 29.18 12.51
C TYR A 619 24.12 30.14 12.67
N ARG A 620 25.30 29.61 12.99
CA ARG A 620 26.52 30.40 13.20
C ARG A 620 26.93 31.16 11.95
N GLU A 621 26.92 30.51 10.79
CA GLU A 621 27.18 31.18 9.51
C GLU A 621 26.13 32.24 9.21
N ALA A 622 24.84 31.93 9.44
CA ALA A 622 23.77 32.88 9.19
C ALA A 622 23.82 34.12 10.09
N VAL A 623 24.32 34.00 11.32
CA VAL A 623 24.61 35.13 12.22
C VAL A 623 25.80 35.93 11.70
N ILE A 624 26.90 35.27 11.32
CA ILE A 624 28.10 35.93 10.78
C ILE A 624 27.77 36.74 9.52
N ASP A 625 26.94 36.18 8.64
CA ASP A 625 26.51 36.81 7.39
C ASP A 625 25.43 37.89 7.60
N GLY A 626 24.98 38.11 8.85
CA GLY A 626 24.01 39.15 9.20
C GLY A 626 22.57 38.85 8.82
N TRP A 627 22.24 37.59 8.50
CA TRP A 627 20.89 37.16 8.13
C TRP A 627 20.05 36.71 9.31
N LEU A 628 20.68 36.23 10.38
CA LEU A 628 20.03 35.90 11.65
C LEU A 628 20.61 36.76 12.78
N VAL A 629 19.77 37.03 13.77
CA VAL A 629 20.18 37.74 14.98
C VAL A 629 20.85 36.73 15.92
N ASP A 630 21.99 37.12 16.49
CA ASP A 630 22.63 36.31 17.53
C ASP A 630 21.77 36.31 18.80
N HIS A 631 21.98 35.33 19.68
CA HIS A 631 21.32 35.30 20.98
C HIS A 631 22.32 35.58 22.09
N GLU A 632 21.86 36.28 23.12
CA GLU A 632 22.64 36.41 24.34
C GLU A 632 22.75 35.05 25.06
N PRO A 633 23.82 34.84 25.86
CA PRO A 633 23.95 33.64 26.65
C PRO A 633 22.70 33.39 27.51
N PRO A 634 22.22 32.12 27.59
CA PRO A 634 20.99 31.83 28.31
C PRO A 634 21.13 32.12 29.80
N ILE A 635 20.20 32.91 30.33
CA ILE A 635 20.05 33.11 31.77
C ILE A 635 19.41 31.84 32.35
N ARG A 636 20.16 31.11 33.17
CA ARG A 636 19.66 29.88 33.82
C ARG A 636 19.09 30.23 35.19
N ILE A 637 17.77 30.15 35.32
CA ILE A 637 17.09 30.22 36.61
C ILE A 637 17.17 28.84 37.27
N THR A 638 17.96 28.71 38.32
CA THR A 638 18.06 27.49 39.13
C THR A 638 17.56 27.76 40.54
N THR A 639 16.76 26.86 41.11
CA THR A 639 16.33 26.97 42.51
C THR A 639 17.34 26.29 43.45
N ASP A 640 17.35 26.73 44.70
CA ASP A 640 18.16 26.10 45.76
C ASP A 640 17.83 24.60 45.91
N LEU A 641 16.56 24.23 45.74
CA LEU A 641 16.10 22.84 45.73
C LEU A 641 16.59 22.06 44.50
N SER A 642 16.63 22.69 43.32
CA SER A 642 17.10 22.00 42.10
C SER A 642 18.61 21.78 42.08
N SER A 643 19.38 22.61 42.79
CA SER A 643 20.84 22.52 42.87
C SER A 643 21.33 21.62 44.00
N LYS A 644 20.60 21.53 45.11
CA LYS A 644 20.94 20.71 46.29
C LYS A 644 20.33 19.31 46.28
N GLY A 645 19.42 19.00 45.34
CA GLY A 645 18.67 17.74 45.30
C GLY A 645 17.46 17.75 46.26
N ILE A 646 16.44 16.95 45.96
CA ILE A 646 15.31 16.75 46.87
C ILE A 646 15.59 15.47 47.67
N HIS A 647 16.11 15.63 48.89
CA HIS A 647 16.30 14.52 49.83
C HIS A 647 15.06 14.38 50.71
N PHE A 648 14.25 13.35 50.46
CA PHE A 648 13.17 12.95 51.36
C PHE A 648 13.75 12.01 52.43
N LYS A 649 13.46 12.29 53.71
CA LYS A 649 13.83 11.34 54.78
C LYS A 649 12.92 10.12 54.73
N ALA A 650 13.45 8.94 55.02
CA ALA A 650 12.66 7.71 55.10
C ALA A 650 11.43 7.92 56.02
N GLY A 651 10.22 7.73 55.46
CA GLY A 651 8.94 7.89 56.17
C GLY A 651 8.20 9.22 55.99
N GLU A 652 8.72 10.16 55.20
CA GLU A 652 8.04 11.43 54.90
C GLU A 652 6.86 11.23 53.94
N LYS A 653 5.71 11.82 54.25
CA LYS A 653 4.47 11.68 53.45
C LYS A 653 4.46 12.73 52.34
N VAL A 654 4.56 12.29 51.10
CA VAL A 654 4.48 13.18 49.92
C VAL A 654 3.10 13.06 49.31
N ALA A 655 2.40 14.18 49.16
CA ALA A 655 1.12 14.23 48.47
C ALA A 655 1.38 14.25 46.96
N ALA A 656 1.04 13.17 46.27
CA ALA A 656 1.13 13.05 44.83
C ALA A 656 -0.29 13.09 44.24
N LEU A 657 -0.53 13.95 43.25
CA LEU A 657 -1.81 14.01 42.58
C LEU A 657 -1.94 12.84 41.61
N ASN A 658 -2.93 11.97 41.84
CA ASN A 658 -3.24 10.87 40.96
C ASN A 658 -4.10 11.38 39.79
N ARG A 659 -3.57 11.32 38.57
CA ARG A 659 -4.17 11.91 37.36
C ARG A 659 -5.44 11.21 36.88
N GLU A 660 -5.64 9.93 37.21
CA GLU A 660 -6.86 9.20 36.83
C GLU A 660 -8.02 9.50 37.76
N THR A 661 -7.74 9.79 39.04
CA THR A 661 -8.77 9.97 40.07
C THR A 661 -8.96 11.44 40.49
N GLN A 662 -8.06 12.34 40.08
CA GLN A 662 -7.98 13.73 40.54
C GLN A 662 -7.93 13.88 42.08
N GLN A 663 -7.46 12.85 42.78
CA GLN A 663 -7.31 12.85 44.24
C GLN A 663 -5.84 12.92 44.65
N LEU A 664 -5.59 13.54 45.81
CA LEU A 664 -4.27 13.60 46.44
C LEU A 664 -4.01 12.29 47.19
N ASP A 665 -3.14 11.45 46.64
CA ASP A 665 -2.69 10.23 47.29
C ASP A 665 -1.43 10.51 48.12
N LEU A 666 -1.45 10.11 49.39
CA LEU A 666 -0.28 10.19 50.27
C LEU A 666 0.57 8.93 50.06
N ILE A 667 1.68 9.07 49.33
CA ILE A 667 2.60 7.96 49.07
C ILE A 667 3.59 7.87 50.24
N HIS A 668 3.70 6.69 50.86
CA HIS A 668 4.77 6.36 51.79
C HIS A 668 5.98 5.85 50.99
N LEU A 669 7.06 6.64 50.95
CA LEU A 669 8.31 6.27 50.27
C LEU A 669 9.12 5.31 51.17
N PRO A 670 9.49 4.10 50.70
CA PRO A 670 10.14 3.10 51.55
C PRO A 670 11.63 3.34 51.90
N ASP A 671 12.35 4.29 51.29
CA ASP A 671 13.76 4.62 51.61
C ASP A 671 14.17 5.99 51.01
N GLU A 672 15.34 6.53 51.40
CA GLU A 672 15.94 7.76 50.83
C GLU A 672 16.05 7.63 49.30
N LEU A 673 15.18 8.32 48.57
CA LEU A 673 15.17 8.37 47.12
C LEU A 673 15.83 9.67 46.64
N ASP A 674 17.01 9.55 46.04
CA ASP A 674 17.61 10.60 45.21
C ASP A 674 16.88 10.62 43.86
N PHE A 675 15.98 11.57 43.67
CA PHE A 675 15.38 11.82 42.37
C PHE A 675 16.33 12.65 41.50
N ASP A 676 16.51 12.24 40.25
CA ASP A 676 17.03 13.15 39.23
C ASP A 676 15.98 14.27 39.03
N VAL A 677 16.35 15.50 39.36
CA VAL A 677 15.46 16.67 39.47
C VAL A 677 14.69 16.91 38.16
N VAL A 678 15.25 16.48 37.02
CA VAL A 678 14.63 16.60 35.69
C VAL A 678 13.35 15.76 35.58
N ASP A 679 13.37 14.51 36.07
CA ASP A 679 12.21 13.62 36.03
C ASP A 679 11.17 13.97 37.11
N PHE A 680 11.63 14.50 38.24
CA PHE A 680 10.74 14.97 39.31
C PHE A 680 9.99 16.25 38.91
N ASN A 681 10.67 17.25 38.32
CA ASN A 681 10.02 18.48 37.85
C ASN A 681 9.06 18.25 36.69
N ARG A 682 9.28 17.21 35.87
CA ARG A 682 8.31 16.78 34.85
C ARG A 682 7.05 16.16 35.45
N LYS A 683 7.15 15.50 36.61
CA LYS A 683 6.07 14.73 37.25
C LYS A 683 5.34 15.49 38.36
N VAL A 684 5.99 16.43 39.04
CA VAL A 684 5.46 17.17 40.17
C VAL A 684 5.55 18.66 39.89
N GLN A 685 4.55 19.20 39.19
CA GLN A 685 4.40 20.64 38.97
C GLN A 685 3.94 21.30 40.28
N THR A 686 4.90 21.70 41.13
CA THR A 686 4.56 22.40 42.38
C THR A 686 4.29 23.88 42.09
N GLU A 687 3.11 24.38 42.50
CA GLU A 687 2.73 25.80 42.33
C GLU A 687 3.79 26.75 42.94
N ASN A 688 4.41 26.36 44.06
CA ASN A 688 5.48 27.13 44.69
C ASN A 688 6.74 27.25 43.83
N PHE A 689 7.17 26.19 43.15
CA PHE A 689 8.32 26.25 42.25
C PHE A 689 8.05 27.21 41.10
N ASN A 690 6.89 27.05 40.44
CA ASN A 690 6.50 27.91 39.34
C ASN A 690 6.30 29.36 39.78
N LYS A 691 5.82 29.59 41.01
CA LYS A 691 5.72 30.94 41.57
C LYS A 691 7.08 31.61 41.65
N VAL A 692 8.09 30.93 42.22
CA VAL A 692 9.46 31.48 42.31
C VAL A 692 10.05 31.78 40.93
N VAL A 693 9.82 30.89 39.94
CA VAL A 693 10.27 31.13 38.57
C VAL A 693 9.54 32.33 37.95
N CYS A 694 8.22 32.43 38.12
CA CYS A 694 7.42 33.55 37.64
C CYS A 694 7.80 34.88 38.30
N ASP A 695 8.08 34.89 39.60
CA ASP A 695 8.55 36.09 40.32
C ASP A 695 9.88 36.59 39.76
N GLU A 696 10.80 35.67 39.43
CA GLU A 696 12.07 36.04 38.80
C GLU A 696 11.87 36.49 37.34
N LEU A 697 11.02 35.79 36.56
CA LEU A 697 10.67 36.21 35.21
C LEU A 697 10.04 37.61 35.19
N ALA A 698 9.16 37.94 36.13
CA ALA A 698 8.52 39.26 36.24
C ALA A 698 9.52 40.39 36.55
N ARG A 699 10.69 40.08 37.10
CA ARG A 699 11.79 41.05 37.28
C ARG A 699 12.60 41.25 36.00
N GLN A 700 12.77 40.18 35.22
CA GLN A 700 13.59 40.18 34.00
C GLN A 700 12.81 40.69 32.78
N ILE A 701 11.50 40.50 32.75
CA ILE A 701 10.61 40.92 31.66
C ILE A 701 10.03 42.30 32.01
N ASP A 702 10.30 43.30 31.18
CA ASP A 702 9.64 44.60 31.30
C ASP A 702 8.33 44.60 30.47
N PRO A 703 7.15 44.72 31.11
CA PRO A 703 5.88 44.73 30.38
C PRO A 703 5.67 45.98 29.50
N ASN A 704 6.50 47.03 29.66
CA ASN A 704 6.45 48.23 28.84
C ASN A 704 7.40 48.18 27.64
N ASP A 705 8.24 47.14 27.53
CA ASP A 705 9.05 46.92 26.34
C ASP A 705 8.16 46.48 25.17
N ASP A 706 8.44 46.98 23.98
CA ASP A 706 7.76 46.58 22.74
C ASP A 706 8.12 45.13 22.34
N GLY A 707 9.16 44.57 22.95
CA GLY A 707 9.60 43.18 22.79
C GLY A 707 8.54 42.14 23.18
N LYS A 708 8.29 41.17 22.30
CA LYS A 708 7.41 40.03 22.59
C LYS A 708 8.17 38.91 23.29
N THR A 709 7.63 38.40 24.40
CA THR A 709 8.17 37.23 25.10
C THR A 709 7.29 36.01 24.86
N LEU A 710 7.92 34.87 24.53
CA LEU A 710 7.27 33.56 24.44
C LEU A 710 7.80 32.67 25.56
N ILE A 711 6.90 32.11 26.37
CA ILE A 711 7.23 31.20 27.48
C ILE A 711 6.73 29.81 27.13
N PHE A 712 7.66 28.87 26.93
CA PHE A 712 7.35 27.49 26.58
C PHE A 712 7.14 26.65 27.86
N CYS A 713 5.91 26.20 28.06
CA CYS A 713 5.53 25.37 29.20
C CYS A 713 5.46 23.88 28.80
N ALA A 714 5.56 23.00 29.79
CA ALA A 714 5.58 21.55 29.57
C ALA A 714 4.23 20.96 29.12
N THR A 715 3.12 21.53 29.58
CA THR A 715 1.74 21.13 29.29
C THR A 715 0.84 22.36 29.26
N ASP A 716 -0.38 22.24 28.73
CA ASP A 716 -1.36 23.33 28.72
C ASP A 716 -1.76 23.75 30.14
N GLU A 717 -1.97 22.78 31.05
CA GLU A 717 -2.20 23.07 32.48
C GLU A 717 -1.05 23.86 33.12
N HIS A 718 0.19 23.56 32.72
CA HIS A 718 1.36 24.29 33.19
C HIS A 718 1.36 25.72 32.62
N ALA A 719 0.97 25.90 31.36
CA ALA A 719 0.83 27.21 30.75
C ALA A 719 -0.22 28.06 31.48
N ASP A 720 -1.38 27.50 31.80
CA ASP A 720 -2.43 28.19 32.56
C ASP A 720 -1.95 28.60 33.95
N LEU A 721 -1.22 27.71 34.64
CA LEU A 721 -0.62 28.00 35.94
C LEU A 721 0.41 29.12 35.84
N VAL A 722 1.32 29.06 34.87
CA VAL A 722 2.34 30.10 34.62
C VAL A 722 1.69 31.43 34.29
N VAL A 723 0.62 31.46 33.48
CA VAL A 723 -0.12 32.68 33.17
C VAL A 723 -0.73 33.29 34.43
N LYS A 724 -1.37 32.47 35.28
CA LYS A 724 -1.94 32.92 36.56
C LYS A 724 -0.85 33.51 37.47
N LEU A 725 0.24 32.79 37.67
CA LEU A 725 1.31 33.17 38.59
C LEU A 725 2.11 34.36 38.10
N LEU A 726 2.42 34.43 36.80
CA LEU A 726 3.16 35.54 36.21
C LEU A 726 2.34 36.84 36.23
N LYS A 727 1.02 36.77 36.00
CA LYS A 727 0.14 37.94 36.16
C LYS A 727 0.17 38.45 37.59
N ALA A 728 0.02 37.55 38.57
CA ALA A 728 0.10 37.94 39.98
C ALA A 728 1.46 38.56 40.34
N ALA A 729 2.57 38.00 39.85
CA ALA A 729 3.91 38.51 40.08
C ALA A 729 4.14 39.90 39.44
N LEU A 730 3.55 40.15 38.27
CA LEU A 730 3.60 41.46 37.60
C LEU A 730 2.71 42.50 38.28
N ASP A 731 1.55 42.10 38.81
CA ASP A 731 0.64 43.00 39.56
C ASP A 731 1.21 43.40 40.94
N GLU A 732 2.05 42.54 41.54
CA GLU A 732 2.74 42.82 42.81
C GLU A 732 3.97 43.75 42.65
N ARG A 733 4.42 44.01 41.41
CA ARG A 733 5.54 44.89 41.05
C ARG A 733 5.07 46.31 40.78
#